data_AF-A0AAY4B2D8-F1
#
_entry.id   AF-A0AAY4B2D8-F1
#
_cell.length_a   1.000
_cell.length_b   1.000
_cell.length_c   1.000
_cell.angle_alpha   90.00
_cell.angle_beta   90.00
_cell.angle_gamma   90.00
#
_symmetry.space_group_name_H-M   'P 1'
#
loop_
_entity.id
_entity.type
_entity.pdbx_description
1 polymer ?
#
loop_
_entity_poly.entity_id
_entity_poly.type
_entity_poly.pdbx_seq_one_letter_code
_entity_poly.pdbx_strand_id
1 'polypeptide(L)'
;MHVLCCPRRHGPLRLPFVYFALPGRNDSGEENVPLDLSREPSDNLHEILQNVAKPHGVSNMRKLGHLNNLIKLLCSIGHCEERFGFTYEEIIICLRLALLNEAKEVRAAGLRALRYLMKDSSILQLILRLQVDYLIARCIDIKQSNEVERTQALRLVRKMITVNALLFPSSVTNSLIAVGNDGLQERDPMVRACIAVICELALKNPAVVAQRGGLSTILKNVIDSQLSRINEALITTILHLLNHPHTRQYVRSDVELEQILAPYTDFHYRHNPETAEAQLKEDKQARFLASKMAIVAAFRSWSGIINLCKPGNSGVQSLIGLLCIPNMEVRKGLMEVMYEIFRLPIPVATQDFEEALHSIDPSRFQDMWRLSDGFVAAEAKVILPHRARSRPDLMDNYLALVLSAFITSGLLEGLVEVITSSEDQISVRATLLLGELLHMANTILPHTHSHHLHCLPTLIKMAASFDVPIEKRMRASAAVNHLKRFHEKKKRGPKPHSLYLDHIIRKSMATHQKREQQPRVQKDMYIIKDSEEALLMNLKDSQILNHKQNLDWNWVLISTTLKWPNVNMKNNKDEQMHKFVRRLLYFYKPSSKLFSALELDHSKARQLTVVGCQFVEFLMDSDEEGQAYMEDLVKDIVQWLTSSSGLKPDRSLQSNGLLNTLSQHYFLFLGTLSAQPNGVKMLEKCSVFQCLLHLSSMKNQDALLKLTIAALDYSREGLARVILSKILTAATDNCRMYATKHLRVLLRANVEFFSNWGMELLVTQLHDHNKAISMEALDILDEACEDKANLHALIQMKPALSHLGDKGVLLLLRFLSIPKGFSYLNERGYVTKQLEKWQKEYNLKYVDLIEEQLNEALTTYRKPVDGDNYVRRSNQRLQRPNVYLPVHLYGQLVHDKTGCQLLEVQSVVPDLSYTVRSPMLDKWEGIKQLKAALWALGNIGSSNWGLNLLQEENVIPDIIALAQHCEVLSIRGTCLYVLGLISKTKQGCDVLKLHSWDAVRHSRRQLWPVAPDEVDQQLSSELSSVPSTLSLNSESTSSRHNSESESQPSLFYLEDDSVGGPEDTSLYLRSKPLKDRSPLTLLASSRFVRSRFLNSISLPTKKPRSTSDPKSSVSMGVIRDDPVIRRNRTVTEPSSYSPSQGDNYVFPRRTEQKTTFFVLKHKFMGKQNRCLILKSLQNLECCVIQNAVCGGSSGTQ
;
A
#
# COMPACT_ATOMS: atom_id res chain seq x y z
N MET A 1 -4.67 -25.18 10.70
CA MET A 1 -4.07 -23.90 11.16
C MET A 1 -2.97 -24.23 12.18
N HIS A 2 -2.18 -23.25 12.64
CA HIS A 2 -1.08 -23.36 13.62
C HIS A 2 0.25 -24.03 13.19
N VAL A 3 1.32 -23.56 13.85
CA VAL A 3 2.73 -24.05 13.91
C VAL A 3 3.54 -24.13 12.59
N LEU A 4 3.86 -22.97 12.01
CA LEU A 4 4.87 -22.79 10.95
C LEU A 4 5.80 -21.58 11.24
N CYS A 5 7.10 -21.78 11.06
CA CYS A 5 8.22 -20.81 11.04
C CYS A 5 8.56 -20.05 12.35
N CYS A 6 9.62 -20.46 13.04
CA CYS A 6 10.78 -19.60 13.39
C CYS A 6 11.97 -20.40 14.01
N PRO A 7 13.25 -20.11 13.68
CA PRO A 7 14.41 -20.73 14.35
C PRO A 7 15.14 -19.81 15.36
N ARG A 8 15.43 -20.35 16.55
CA ARG A 8 16.44 -19.93 17.57
C ARG A 8 16.38 -18.50 18.17
N ARG A 9 16.20 -18.45 19.50
CA ARG A 9 17.28 -18.07 20.46
C ARG A 9 17.04 -18.80 21.80
N HIS A 10 18.03 -18.83 22.70
CA HIS A 10 18.01 -19.66 23.91
C HIS A 10 17.28 -19.02 25.10
N GLY A 11 16.61 -19.83 25.92
CA GLY A 11 15.98 -19.41 27.19
C GLY A 11 14.77 -20.28 27.56
N PRO A 12 14.62 -20.77 28.81
CA PRO A 12 13.53 -21.67 29.19
C PRO A 12 12.25 -20.91 29.57
N LEU A 13 11.45 -20.50 28.58
CA LEU A 13 10.16 -19.83 28.82
C LEU A 13 8.96 -20.78 28.71
N ARG A 14 8.11 -20.73 29.74
CA ARG A 14 6.82 -21.45 29.81
C ARG A 14 5.81 -20.76 28.89
N LEU A 15 5.28 -21.47 27.89
CA LEU A 15 4.10 -21.03 27.16
C LEU A 15 2.81 -21.35 27.96
N PRO A 16 1.77 -20.50 27.91
CA PRO A 16 0.56 -20.68 28.70
C PRO A 16 -0.32 -21.83 28.18
N PHE A 17 -0.99 -22.51 29.11
CA PHE A 17 -1.98 -23.57 28.81
C PHE A 17 -3.28 -22.97 28.27
N VAL A 18 -3.37 -22.73 26.97
CA VAL A 18 -4.64 -22.44 26.30
C VAL A 18 -5.39 -23.76 26.09
N TYR A 19 -6.37 -24.04 26.94
CA TYR A 19 -7.28 -25.18 26.81
C TYR A 19 -8.11 -25.05 25.53
N PHE A 20 -7.89 -25.96 24.56
CA PHE A 20 -8.91 -26.27 23.56
C PHE A 20 -9.95 -27.20 24.18
N ALA A 21 -10.93 -26.61 24.86
CA ALA A 21 -12.13 -27.33 25.29
C ALA A 21 -13.02 -27.61 24.06
N LEU A 22 -12.98 -28.84 23.54
CA LEU A 22 -14.02 -29.36 22.67
C LEU A 22 -15.16 -29.94 23.52
N PRO A 23 -16.42 -29.87 23.06
CA PRO A 23 -17.57 -30.27 23.86
C PRO A 23 -17.55 -31.78 24.13
N GLY A 24 -17.84 -32.17 25.37
CA GLY A 24 -17.72 -33.55 25.82
C GLY A 24 -18.81 -34.47 25.25
N ARG A 25 -18.37 -35.58 24.66
CA ARG A 25 -18.96 -36.92 24.87
C ARG A 25 -18.07 -38.02 24.31
N ASN A 26 -17.42 -38.74 25.22
CA ASN A 26 -17.44 -40.20 25.29
C ASN A 26 -16.70 -40.62 26.58
N ASP A 27 -17.41 -40.55 27.71
CA ASP A 27 -17.00 -41.24 28.93
C ASP A 27 -17.12 -42.75 28.69
N SER A 28 -15.99 -43.41 28.42
CA SER A 28 -15.94 -44.87 28.22
C SER A 28 -14.64 -45.47 28.75
N GLY A 29 -14.58 -45.64 30.08
CA GLY A 29 -13.68 -46.60 30.72
C GLY A 29 -12.21 -46.21 30.85
N GLU A 30 -11.88 -45.03 31.41
CA GLU A 30 -10.53 -44.86 31.97
C GLU A 30 -10.35 -45.73 33.23
N GLU A 31 -9.82 -46.95 33.05
CA GLU A 31 -9.15 -47.69 34.13
C GLU A 31 -7.96 -46.85 34.62
N ASN A 32 -8.22 -45.98 35.60
CA ASN A 32 -7.23 -45.08 36.17
C ASN A 32 -6.16 -45.87 36.92
N VAL A 33 -5.07 -46.19 36.23
CA VAL A 33 -3.83 -46.70 36.83
C VAL A 33 -3.23 -45.54 37.66
N PRO A 34 -3.22 -45.62 39.00
CA PRO A 34 -2.60 -44.59 39.82
C PRO A 34 -1.08 -44.59 39.61
N LEU A 35 -0.44 -43.43 39.78
CA LEU A 35 1.02 -43.32 39.83
C LEU A 35 1.43 -42.92 41.24
N ASP A 36 2.08 -43.84 41.95
CA ASP A 36 2.55 -43.62 43.31
C ASP A 36 3.93 -42.97 43.31
N LEU A 37 3.94 -41.64 43.38
CA LEU A 37 5.15 -40.82 43.44
C LEU A 37 5.90 -40.91 44.79
N SER A 38 5.45 -41.72 45.74
CA SER A 38 6.16 -41.98 47.01
C SER A 38 7.13 -43.18 46.93
N ARG A 39 6.95 -44.06 45.94
CA ARG A 39 7.87 -45.18 45.65
C ARG A 39 9.10 -44.71 44.88
N GLU A 40 10.16 -45.52 44.90
CA GLU A 40 11.35 -45.23 44.10
C GLU A 40 11.02 -45.14 42.59
N PRO A 41 11.72 -44.27 41.82
CA PRO A 41 11.47 -44.14 40.39
C PRO A 41 11.82 -45.41 39.59
N SER A 42 12.77 -46.19 40.10
CA SER A 42 13.18 -47.52 39.63
C SER A 42 12.02 -48.50 39.58
N ASP A 43 11.33 -48.73 40.71
CA ASP A 43 10.18 -49.62 40.82
C ASP A 43 9.01 -49.15 39.94
N ASN A 44 8.70 -47.85 40.01
CA ASN A 44 7.67 -47.22 39.17
C ASN A 44 7.95 -47.44 37.67
N LEU A 45 9.22 -47.28 37.24
CA LEU A 45 9.61 -47.50 35.86
C LEU A 45 9.58 -48.99 35.48
N HIS A 46 10.02 -49.89 36.37
CA HIS A 46 9.98 -51.33 36.13
C HIS A 46 8.54 -51.83 35.92
N GLU A 47 7.60 -51.47 36.80
CA GLU A 47 6.19 -51.86 36.67
C GLU A 47 5.59 -51.37 35.33
N ILE A 48 5.85 -50.11 34.98
CA ILE A 48 5.41 -49.48 33.73
C ILE A 48 5.97 -50.20 32.51
N LEU A 49 7.28 -50.42 32.42
CA LEU A 49 7.90 -51.05 31.26
C LEU A 49 7.50 -52.53 31.13
N GLN A 50 7.43 -53.25 32.25
CA GLN A 50 7.01 -54.65 32.27
C GLN A 50 5.56 -54.83 31.77
N ASN A 51 4.64 -53.95 32.18
CA ASN A 51 3.23 -54.01 31.74
C ASN A 51 3.01 -53.50 30.31
N VAL A 52 3.90 -52.62 29.80
CA VAL A 52 3.92 -52.25 28.37
C VAL A 52 4.46 -53.40 27.50
N ALA A 53 5.51 -54.11 27.95
CA ALA A 53 6.13 -55.21 27.22
C ALA A 53 5.29 -56.51 27.19
N LYS A 54 4.51 -56.78 28.25
CA LYS A 54 3.42 -57.79 28.34
C LYS A 54 2.69 -58.07 26.99
N PRO A 55 2.97 -59.11 26.15
CA PRO A 55 2.21 -59.27 24.90
C PRO A 55 0.75 -59.65 25.17
N HIS A 56 0.52 -60.56 26.13
CA HIS A 56 -0.80 -61.01 26.58
C HIS A 56 -1.06 -60.62 28.05
N GLY A 57 -2.33 -60.64 28.47
CA GLY A 57 -2.74 -60.45 29.87
C GLY A 57 -2.86 -58.99 30.37
N VAL A 58 -2.59 -57.98 29.54
CA VAL A 58 -2.74 -56.55 29.91
C VAL A 58 -3.58 -55.82 28.87
N SER A 59 -4.66 -55.15 29.29
CA SER A 59 -5.56 -54.41 28.40
C SER A 59 -4.87 -53.21 27.74
N ASN A 60 -5.31 -52.84 26.53
CA ASN A 60 -4.75 -51.68 25.82
C ASN A 60 -5.01 -50.36 26.55
N MET A 61 -6.10 -50.26 27.32
CA MET A 61 -6.37 -49.13 28.23
C MET A 61 -5.35 -49.05 29.38
N ARG A 62 -5.01 -50.17 30.03
CA ARG A 62 -3.94 -50.19 31.05
C ARG A 62 -2.57 -49.85 30.46
N LYS A 63 -2.23 -50.37 29.26
CA LYS A 63 -0.99 -50.00 28.55
C LYS A 63 -0.93 -48.49 28.25
N LEU A 64 -2.03 -47.90 27.80
CA LEU A 64 -2.17 -46.44 27.62
C LEU A 64 -2.00 -45.68 28.95
N GLY A 65 -2.60 -46.18 30.04
CA GLY A 65 -2.43 -45.65 31.40
C GLY A 65 -0.98 -45.63 31.86
N HIS A 66 -0.28 -46.76 31.77
CA HIS A 66 1.16 -46.86 32.11
C HIS A 66 2.03 -45.94 31.23
N LEU A 67 1.76 -45.83 29.92
CA LEU A 67 2.50 -44.91 29.04
C LEU A 67 2.24 -43.42 29.36
N ASN A 68 1.01 -43.06 29.76
CA ASN A 68 0.72 -41.71 30.25
C ASN A 68 1.39 -41.44 31.61
N ASN A 69 1.46 -42.44 32.50
CA ASN A 69 2.16 -42.34 33.77
C ASN A 69 3.69 -42.25 33.60
N LEU A 70 4.27 -42.94 32.62
CA LEU A 70 5.68 -42.78 32.24
C LEU A 70 6.02 -41.33 31.89
N ILE A 71 5.13 -40.65 31.15
CA ILE A 71 5.32 -39.24 30.78
C ILE A 71 5.22 -38.33 32.03
N LYS A 72 4.35 -38.65 33.00
CA LYS A 72 4.31 -37.94 34.29
C LYS A 72 5.63 -38.12 35.06
N LEU A 73 6.13 -39.36 35.17
CA LEU A 73 7.38 -39.73 35.85
C LEU A 73 8.60 -39.03 35.24
N LEU A 74 8.74 -39.07 33.91
CA LEU A 74 9.79 -38.35 33.17
C LEU A 74 9.74 -36.82 33.36
N CYS A 75 8.56 -36.27 33.65
CA CYS A 75 8.39 -34.82 33.89
C CYS A 75 8.63 -34.40 35.34
N SER A 76 8.48 -35.29 36.33
CA SER A 76 8.66 -34.97 37.75
C SER A 76 10.10 -35.17 38.25
N ILE A 77 10.77 -36.25 37.83
CA ILE A 77 12.07 -36.67 38.40
C ILE A 77 13.30 -36.13 37.65
N GLY A 78 13.12 -35.69 36.40
CA GLY A 78 14.22 -35.37 35.49
C GLY A 78 14.72 -36.61 34.73
N HIS A 79 15.80 -36.48 33.97
CA HIS A 79 16.35 -37.57 33.15
C HIS A 79 17.76 -37.90 33.65
N CYS A 80 17.87 -38.94 34.49
CA CYS A 80 19.14 -39.49 34.97
C CYS A 80 19.02 -41.01 35.02
N GLU A 81 19.89 -41.76 34.33
CA GLU A 81 19.88 -43.23 34.33
C GLU A 81 20.05 -43.79 35.76
N GLU A 82 20.95 -43.20 36.55
CA GLU A 82 21.18 -43.49 37.97
C GLU A 82 19.90 -43.49 38.83
N ARG A 83 18.94 -42.60 38.52
CA ARG A 83 17.67 -42.49 39.25
C ARG A 83 16.59 -43.41 38.71
N PHE A 84 16.74 -43.89 37.48
CA PHE A 84 15.80 -44.80 36.83
C PHE A 84 16.14 -46.27 37.05
N GLY A 85 17.39 -46.61 37.38
CA GLY A 85 17.82 -48.01 37.56
C GLY A 85 17.89 -48.81 36.25
N PHE A 86 17.65 -48.17 35.11
CA PHE A 86 17.69 -48.76 33.77
C PHE A 86 18.43 -47.83 32.81
N THR A 87 19.12 -48.43 31.85
CA THR A 87 19.75 -47.71 30.74
C THR A 87 18.69 -47.17 29.77
N TYR A 88 19.02 -46.12 29.04
CA TYR A 88 18.15 -45.64 27.95
C TYR A 88 17.92 -46.70 26.86
N GLU A 89 18.82 -47.68 26.69
CA GLU A 89 18.64 -48.77 25.73
C GLU A 89 17.45 -49.65 26.08
N GLU A 90 17.36 -50.12 27.32
CA GLU A 90 16.27 -50.96 27.81
C GLU A 90 14.93 -50.20 27.73
N ILE A 91 14.92 -48.93 28.13
CA ILE A 91 13.74 -48.06 28.03
C ILE A 91 13.27 -47.91 26.57
N ILE A 92 14.19 -47.72 25.61
CA ILE A 92 13.85 -47.63 24.18
C ILE A 92 13.38 -48.99 23.63
N ILE A 93 14.01 -50.09 24.03
CA ILE A 93 13.65 -51.46 23.60
C ILE A 93 12.23 -51.83 24.06
N CYS A 94 11.83 -51.44 25.27
CA CYS A 94 10.44 -51.59 25.72
C CYS A 94 9.48 -50.62 25.01
N LEU A 95 9.86 -49.35 24.83
CA LEU A 95 9.00 -48.35 24.19
C LEU A 95 8.72 -48.62 22.71
N ARG A 96 9.67 -49.19 21.96
CA ARG A 96 9.45 -49.53 20.53
C ARG A 96 8.39 -50.62 20.34
N LEU A 97 8.17 -51.49 21.34
CA LEU A 97 7.09 -52.50 21.29
C LEU A 97 5.70 -51.86 21.32
N ALA A 98 5.54 -50.71 21.98
CA ALA A 98 4.28 -49.97 21.98
C ALA A 98 3.88 -49.45 20.58
N LEU A 99 4.84 -49.31 19.65
CA LEU A 99 4.61 -48.93 18.25
C LEU A 99 4.10 -50.10 17.38
N LEU A 100 4.23 -51.34 17.86
CA LEU A 100 3.77 -52.55 17.17
C LEU A 100 2.38 -53.02 17.62
N ASN A 101 1.75 -52.34 18.59
CA ASN A 101 0.41 -52.68 19.07
C ASN A 101 -0.67 -52.27 18.06
N GLU A 102 -1.68 -53.10 17.85
CA GLU A 102 -2.84 -52.81 16.99
C GLU A 102 -3.65 -51.58 17.42
N ALA A 103 -3.67 -51.24 18.72
CA ALA A 103 -4.36 -50.05 19.23
C ALA A 103 -3.59 -48.75 18.90
N LYS A 104 -4.18 -47.92 18.01
CA LYS A 104 -3.62 -46.62 17.58
C LYS A 104 -3.41 -45.64 18.74
N GLU A 105 -4.18 -45.75 19.81
CA GLU A 105 -4.07 -44.98 21.05
C GLU A 105 -2.77 -45.33 21.80
N VAL A 106 -2.42 -46.62 21.85
CA VAL A 106 -1.18 -47.11 22.47
C VAL A 106 0.03 -46.71 21.63
N ARG A 107 -0.04 -46.83 20.29
CA ARG A 107 1.02 -46.34 19.39
C ARG A 107 1.24 -44.83 19.54
N ALA A 108 0.17 -44.04 19.55
CA ALA A 108 0.23 -42.59 19.78
C ALA A 108 0.85 -42.23 21.15
N ALA A 109 0.55 -42.99 22.20
CA ALA A 109 1.15 -42.81 23.52
C ALA A 109 2.64 -43.22 23.56
N GLY A 110 3.05 -44.29 22.86
CA GLY A 110 4.45 -44.67 22.69
C GLY A 110 5.27 -43.60 21.95
N LEU A 111 4.77 -43.10 20.81
CA LEU A 111 5.35 -41.97 20.07
C LEU A 111 5.45 -40.70 20.94
N ARG A 112 4.45 -40.45 21.79
CA ARG A 112 4.47 -39.36 22.76
C ARG A 112 5.57 -39.57 23.80
N ALA A 113 5.68 -40.75 24.41
CA ALA A 113 6.69 -41.07 25.42
C ALA A 113 8.12 -40.93 24.88
N LEU A 114 8.41 -41.51 23.70
CA LEU A 114 9.69 -41.35 22.99
C LEU A 114 10.05 -39.87 22.77
N ARG A 115 9.07 -39.01 22.47
CA ARG A 115 9.29 -37.57 22.27
C ARG A 115 9.66 -36.83 23.56
N TYR A 116 9.19 -37.28 24.72
CA TYR A 116 9.61 -36.72 26.01
C TYR A 116 10.97 -37.26 26.44
N LEU A 117 11.28 -38.52 26.13
CA LEU A 117 12.60 -39.14 26.40
C LEU A 117 13.73 -38.46 25.59
N MET A 118 13.49 -38.17 24.31
CA MET A 118 14.44 -37.47 23.45
C MET A 118 14.69 -36.02 23.91
N LYS A 119 15.77 -35.79 24.65
CA LYS A 119 16.30 -34.44 24.89
C LYS A 119 17.58 -34.15 24.11
N ASP A 120 18.52 -35.10 24.11
CA ASP A 120 19.91 -34.88 23.69
C ASP A 120 20.34 -35.76 22.52
N SER A 121 21.47 -35.43 21.88
CA SER A 121 21.92 -36.11 20.65
C SER A 121 22.36 -37.57 20.88
N SER A 122 22.76 -37.93 22.10
CA SER A 122 23.11 -39.30 22.48
C SER A 122 21.88 -40.23 22.44
N ILE A 123 20.78 -39.83 23.08
CA ILE A 123 19.50 -40.56 23.06
C ILE A 123 18.98 -40.69 21.63
N LEU A 124 19.16 -39.66 20.79
CA LEU A 124 18.80 -39.75 19.36
C LEU A 124 19.67 -40.77 18.60
N GLN A 125 21.00 -40.78 18.81
CA GLN A 125 21.88 -41.81 18.24
C GLN A 125 21.48 -43.22 18.68
N LEU A 126 21.05 -43.38 19.93
CA LEU A 126 20.63 -44.66 20.51
C LEU A 126 19.35 -45.20 19.85
N ILE A 127 18.35 -44.33 19.67
CA ILE A 127 17.09 -44.63 18.96
C ILE A 127 17.35 -45.05 17.51
N LEU A 128 18.31 -44.41 16.84
CA LEU A 128 18.73 -44.73 15.46
C LEU A 128 19.53 -46.04 15.40
N ARG A 129 20.45 -46.30 16.35
CA ARG A 129 21.19 -47.56 16.45
C ARG A 129 20.28 -48.76 16.67
N LEU A 130 19.17 -48.56 17.39
CA LEU A 130 18.11 -49.55 17.64
C LEU A 130 17.04 -49.63 16.53
N GLN A 131 17.25 -48.93 15.39
CA GLN A 131 16.42 -48.93 14.17
C GLN A 131 14.93 -48.61 14.40
N VAL A 132 14.64 -47.77 15.39
CA VAL A 132 13.25 -47.37 15.74
C VAL A 132 12.66 -46.42 14.69
N ASP A 133 13.50 -45.79 13.86
CA ASP A 133 13.09 -44.92 12.75
C ASP A 133 12.24 -45.64 11.69
N TYR A 134 12.46 -46.93 11.44
CA TYR A 134 11.58 -47.74 10.58
C TYR A 134 10.16 -47.85 11.13
N LEU A 135 10.01 -47.97 12.45
CA LEU A 135 8.70 -48.01 13.12
C LEU A 135 8.03 -46.64 13.13
N ILE A 136 8.81 -45.57 13.25
CA ILE A 136 8.33 -44.18 13.15
C ILE A 136 7.82 -43.90 11.73
N ALA A 137 8.54 -44.31 10.68
CA ALA A 137 8.09 -44.22 9.29
C ALA A 137 6.78 -44.99 9.06
N ARG A 138 6.70 -46.25 9.53
CA ARG A 138 5.46 -47.05 9.51
C ARG A 138 4.26 -46.32 10.16
N CYS A 139 4.48 -45.63 11.28
CA CYS A 139 3.42 -44.84 11.95
C CYS A 139 3.05 -43.52 11.24
N ILE A 140 3.78 -43.11 10.20
CA ILE A 140 3.46 -41.93 9.37
C ILE A 140 2.69 -42.34 8.11
N ASP A 141 3.04 -43.48 7.51
CA ASP A 141 2.49 -43.87 6.21
C ASP A 141 1.17 -44.67 6.32
N ILE A 142 0.95 -45.38 7.44
CA ILE A 142 -0.30 -46.12 7.68
C ILE A 142 -1.47 -45.15 7.88
N LYS A 143 -2.43 -45.16 6.93
CA LYS A 143 -3.62 -44.32 6.87
C LYS A 143 -4.88 -45.07 7.33
N GLN A 144 -4.98 -45.36 8.63
CA GLN A 144 -6.04 -46.18 9.24
C GLN A 144 -6.88 -45.40 10.27
N SER A 145 -7.55 -44.32 9.88
CA SER A 145 -8.37 -43.47 10.79
C SER A 145 -7.60 -42.94 12.03
N ASN A 146 -6.29 -42.73 11.87
CA ASN A 146 -5.30 -42.60 12.95
C ASN A 146 -4.59 -41.24 12.94
N GLU A 147 -5.30 -40.16 12.60
CA GLU A 147 -4.73 -38.80 12.53
C GLU A 147 -3.99 -38.37 13.80
N VAL A 148 -4.46 -38.79 14.98
CA VAL A 148 -3.82 -38.50 16.27
C VAL A 148 -2.45 -39.17 16.40
N GLU A 149 -2.32 -40.41 15.92
CA GLU A 149 -1.06 -41.18 15.89
C GLU A 149 -0.05 -40.50 14.96
N ARG A 150 -0.45 -40.26 13.71
CA ARG A 150 0.36 -39.58 12.69
C ARG A 150 0.78 -38.18 13.17
N THR A 151 -0.08 -37.48 13.90
CA THR A 151 0.23 -36.20 14.55
C THR A 151 1.28 -36.34 15.66
N GLN A 152 1.27 -37.40 16.48
CA GLN A 152 2.36 -37.62 17.44
C GLN A 152 3.67 -37.99 16.73
N ALA A 153 3.63 -38.77 15.65
CA ALA A 153 4.79 -39.11 14.83
C ALA A 153 5.43 -37.86 14.22
N LEU A 154 4.68 -37.01 13.52
CA LEU A 154 5.21 -35.75 12.97
C LEU A 154 5.77 -34.81 14.06
N ARG A 155 5.19 -34.80 15.27
CA ARG A 155 5.74 -34.05 16.41
C ARG A 155 7.01 -34.68 17.00
N LEU A 156 7.17 -36.01 16.96
CA LEU A 156 8.40 -36.72 17.32
C LEU A 156 9.50 -36.40 16.32
N VAL A 157 9.19 -36.47 15.03
CA VAL A 157 10.09 -36.14 13.91
C VAL A 157 10.58 -34.68 13.96
N ARG A 158 9.69 -33.70 14.19
CA ARG A 158 10.11 -32.30 14.42
C ARG A 158 11.00 -32.13 15.65
N LYS A 159 10.85 -32.99 16.68
CA LYS A 159 11.78 -33.01 17.82
C LYS A 159 13.14 -33.61 17.44
N MET A 160 13.22 -34.65 16.59
CA MET A 160 14.50 -35.13 16.03
C MET A 160 15.25 -33.99 15.32
N ILE A 161 14.58 -33.29 14.39
CA ILE A 161 15.11 -32.13 13.63
C ILE A 161 15.50 -30.96 14.57
N THR A 162 14.90 -30.87 15.75
CA THR A 162 15.23 -29.85 16.77
C THR A 162 16.42 -30.23 17.63
N VAL A 163 16.61 -31.52 17.92
CA VAL A 163 17.77 -32.04 18.69
C VAL A 163 19.02 -32.08 17.82
N ASN A 164 18.99 -32.82 16.70
CA ASN A 164 20.10 -32.87 15.75
C ASN A 164 19.58 -33.26 14.35
N ALA A 165 19.60 -32.32 13.41
CA ALA A 165 19.13 -32.52 12.04
C ALA A 165 20.16 -33.20 11.12
N LEU A 166 21.45 -33.26 11.50
CA LEU A 166 22.49 -33.91 10.71
C LEU A 166 22.35 -35.44 10.76
N LEU A 167 21.87 -35.97 11.88
CA LEU A 167 21.62 -37.40 12.11
C LEU A 167 20.23 -37.86 11.62
N PHE A 168 19.56 -37.11 10.76
CA PHE A 168 18.17 -37.39 10.39
C PHE A 168 18.06 -38.60 9.43
N PRO A 169 17.22 -39.61 9.73
CA PRO A 169 17.23 -40.88 9.00
C PRO A 169 16.55 -40.81 7.62
N SER A 170 17.13 -41.52 6.65
CA SER A 170 16.56 -41.64 5.29
C SER A 170 15.20 -42.32 5.24
N SER A 171 14.90 -43.23 6.18
CA SER A 171 13.61 -43.94 6.28
C SER A 171 12.43 -42.97 6.44
N VAL A 172 12.50 -42.12 7.46
CA VAL A 172 11.52 -41.07 7.74
C VAL A 172 11.54 -40.00 6.65
N THR A 173 12.71 -39.70 6.07
CA THR A 173 12.81 -38.78 4.92
C THR A 173 11.99 -39.29 3.73
N ASN A 174 12.12 -40.57 3.37
CA ASN A 174 11.37 -41.19 2.28
C ASN A 174 9.86 -41.23 2.56
N SER A 175 9.46 -41.62 3.77
CA SER A 175 8.06 -41.62 4.23
C SER A 175 7.40 -40.24 4.08
N LEU A 176 8.04 -39.19 4.61
CA LEU A 176 7.56 -37.81 4.46
C LEU A 176 7.43 -37.38 3.00
N ILE A 177 8.38 -37.78 2.15
CA ILE A 177 8.42 -37.44 0.72
C ILE A 177 7.32 -38.17 -0.06
N ALA A 178 7.06 -39.45 0.22
CA ALA A 178 5.98 -40.22 -0.39
C ALA A 178 4.61 -39.61 -0.07
N VAL A 179 4.33 -39.37 1.22
CA VAL A 179 3.11 -38.67 1.67
C VAL A 179 3.03 -37.25 1.07
N GLY A 180 4.17 -36.61 0.82
CA GLY A 180 4.27 -35.30 0.19
C GLY A 180 4.02 -35.28 -1.32
N ASN A 181 4.40 -36.32 -2.06
CA ASN A 181 4.29 -36.37 -3.53
C ASN A 181 2.86 -36.70 -3.99
N ASP A 182 2.25 -37.74 -3.39
CA ASP A 182 1.09 -38.41 -3.98
C ASP A 182 -0.12 -38.43 -3.04
N GLY A 183 0.08 -38.13 -1.76
CA GLY A 183 -1.00 -38.00 -0.76
C GLY A 183 -2.05 -36.92 -1.11
N LEU A 184 -1.78 -36.00 -2.04
CA LEU A 184 -2.80 -35.08 -2.56
C LEU A 184 -3.86 -35.80 -3.42
N GLN A 185 -3.42 -36.76 -4.25
CA GLN A 185 -4.32 -37.60 -5.06
C GLN A 185 -5.17 -38.49 -4.15
N GLU A 186 -4.54 -39.11 -3.14
CA GLU A 186 -5.24 -39.91 -2.13
C GLU A 186 -6.09 -39.08 -1.13
N ARG A 187 -6.10 -37.75 -1.22
CA ARG A 187 -6.81 -36.83 -0.29
C ARG A 187 -6.38 -36.97 1.18
N ASP A 188 -5.09 -37.17 1.45
CA ASP A 188 -4.53 -37.21 2.80
C ASP A 188 -4.48 -35.79 3.44
N PRO A 189 -5.10 -35.56 4.62
CA PRO A 189 -4.99 -34.27 5.33
C PRO A 189 -3.56 -33.92 5.79
N MET A 190 -2.64 -34.88 5.89
CA MET A 190 -1.29 -34.68 6.42
C MET A 190 -0.27 -34.12 5.41
N VAL A 191 -0.55 -34.11 4.09
CA VAL A 191 0.40 -33.65 3.04
C VAL A 191 1.08 -32.34 3.42
N ARG A 192 0.30 -31.31 3.76
CA ARG A 192 0.80 -29.97 4.10
C ARG A 192 1.66 -29.94 5.38
N ALA A 193 1.44 -30.89 6.29
CA ALA A 193 2.27 -31.05 7.49
C ALA A 193 3.58 -31.78 7.17
N CYS A 194 3.55 -32.83 6.33
CA CYS A 194 4.75 -33.52 5.87
C CYS A 194 5.67 -32.59 5.07
N ILE A 195 5.13 -31.86 4.09
CA ILE A 195 5.87 -30.86 3.31
C ILE A 195 6.46 -29.77 4.21
N ALA A 196 5.72 -29.28 5.22
CA ALA A 196 6.26 -28.33 6.20
C ALA A 196 7.46 -28.89 6.99
N VAL A 197 7.45 -30.19 7.32
CA VAL A 197 8.57 -30.86 8.00
C VAL A 197 9.77 -31.04 7.04
N ILE A 198 9.53 -31.36 5.77
CA ILE A 198 10.59 -31.42 4.74
C ILE A 198 11.23 -30.04 4.56
N CYS A 199 10.44 -28.97 4.52
CA CYS A 199 10.94 -27.59 4.51
C CYS A 199 11.79 -27.24 5.74
N GLU A 200 11.35 -27.62 6.96
CA GLU A 200 12.13 -27.40 8.19
C GLU A 200 13.41 -28.25 8.28
N LEU A 201 13.43 -29.43 7.62
CA LEU A 201 14.61 -30.28 7.47
C LEU A 201 15.59 -29.71 6.44
N ALA A 202 15.12 -29.32 5.26
CA ALA A 202 15.95 -28.82 4.15
C ALA A 202 16.79 -27.60 4.55
N LEU A 203 16.25 -26.72 5.41
CA LEU A 203 16.96 -25.55 5.95
C LEU A 203 18.10 -25.90 6.94
N LYS A 204 18.20 -27.15 7.43
CA LYS A 204 19.22 -27.59 8.39
C LYS A 204 20.12 -28.72 7.86
N ASN A 205 19.58 -29.57 7.01
CA ASN A 205 20.27 -30.67 6.36
C ASN A 205 19.70 -30.81 4.92
N PRO A 206 20.18 -29.98 3.97
CA PRO A 206 19.71 -30.05 2.59
C PRO A 206 20.13 -31.36 1.92
N ALA A 207 21.29 -31.92 2.30
CA ALA A 207 21.89 -33.09 1.67
C ALA A 207 20.96 -34.31 1.69
N VAL A 208 20.39 -34.65 2.86
CA VAL A 208 19.47 -35.81 2.98
C VAL A 208 18.17 -35.60 2.20
N VAL A 209 17.70 -34.35 2.07
CA VAL A 209 16.49 -34.02 1.31
C VAL A 209 16.75 -34.09 -0.20
N ALA A 210 17.87 -33.54 -0.66
CA ALA A 210 18.26 -33.55 -2.07
C ALA A 210 18.55 -34.98 -2.58
N GLN A 211 19.30 -35.78 -1.81
CA GLN A 211 19.58 -37.19 -2.14
C GLN A 211 18.33 -38.07 -2.25
N ARG A 212 17.22 -37.68 -1.63
CA ARG A 212 15.92 -38.38 -1.70
C ARG A 212 14.89 -37.67 -2.59
N GLY A 213 15.30 -36.66 -3.37
CA GLY A 213 14.44 -35.95 -4.32
C GLY A 213 13.45 -34.96 -3.71
N GLY A 214 13.49 -34.72 -2.39
CA GLY A 214 12.50 -33.92 -1.67
C GLY A 214 12.43 -32.44 -2.07
N LEU A 215 13.47 -31.92 -2.74
CA LEU A 215 13.44 -30.57 -3.34
C LEU A 215 12.47 -30.53 -4.54
N SER A 216 12.45 -31.59 -5.36
CA SER A 216 11.46 -31.75 -6.43
C SER A 216 10.04 -31.92 -5.87
N THR A 217 9.87 -32.61 -4.74
CA THR A 217 8.58 -32.72 -4.03
C THR A 217 8.07 -31.36 -3.57
N ILE A 218 8.94 -30.48 -3.06
CA ILE A 218 8.59 -29.09 -2.73
C ILE A 218 8.15 -28.32 -3.99
N LEU A 219 8.92 -28.41 -5.09
CA LEU A 219 8.61 -27.74 -6.36
C LEU A 219 7.30 -28.25 -7.00
N LYS A 220 7.03 -29.56 -6.96
CA LYS A 220 5.74 -30.16 -7.35
C LYS A 220 4.59 -29.52 -6.56
N ASN A 221 4.71 -29.51 -5.23
CA ASN A 221 3.71 -28.92 -4.32
C ASN A 221 3.55 -27.39 -4.44
N VAL A 222 4.54 -26.65 -4.95
CA VAL A 222 4.36 -25.23 -5.31
C VAL A 222 3.30 -25.09 -6.41
N ILE A 223 3.34 -25.96 -7.42
CA ILE A 223 2.47 -25.95 -8.61
C ILE A 223 1.07 -26.53 -8.31
N ASP A 224 0.89 -27.31 -7.24
CA ASP A 224 -0.43 -27.65 -6.67
C ASP A 224 -1.05 -26.53 -5.81
N SER A 225 -0.24 -25.63 -5.26
CA SER A 225 -0.66 -24.76 -4.15
C SER A 225 -1.28 -23.43 -4.60
N GLN A 226 -2.60 -23.42 -4.74
CA GLN A 226 -3.43 -22.21 -4.89
C GLN A 226 -3.38 -21.23 -3.69
N LEU A 227 -2.74 -21.62 -2.57
CA LEU A 227 -2.71 -20.81 -1.34
C LEU A 227 -1.43 -19.96 -1.30
N SER A 228 -1.55 -18.67 -1.68
CA SER A 228 -0.42 -17.73 -1.85
C SER A 228 0.62 -17.71 -0.71
N ARG A 229 0.23 -17.96 0.54
CA ARG A 229 1.15 -17.99 1.71
C ARG A 229 1.89 -19.31 1.88
N ILE A 230 1.32 -20.41 1.38
CA ILE A 230 1.98 -21.71 1.35
C ILE A 230 2.91 -21.73 0.14
N ASN A 231 2.40 -21.39 -1.05
CA ASN A 231 3.18 -21.24 -2.28
C ASN A 231 4.43 -20.35 -2.07
N GLU A 232 4.28 -19.13 -1.53
CA GLU A 232 5.40 -18.23 -1.20
C GLU A 232 6.37 -18.83 -0.16
N ALA A 233 5.88 -19.52 0.88
CA ALA A 233 6.73 -20.16 1.89
C ALA A 233 7.51 -21.38 1.34
N LEU A 234 6.91 -22.18 0.46
CA LEU A 234 7.56 -23.32 -0.19
C LEU A 234 8.68 -22.84 -1.10
N ILE A 235 8.40 -21.93 -2.04
CA ILE A 235 9.42 -21.42 -2.97
C ILE A 235 10.53 -20.66 -2.23
N THR A 236 10.22 -19.98 -1.11
CA THR A 236 11.23 -19.35 -0.24
C THR A 236 12.28 -20.35 0.26
N THR A 237 11.96 -21.63 0.47
CA THR A 237 12.98 -22.62 0.87
C THR A 237 13.99 -22.90 -0.24
N ILE A 238 13.53 -23.11 -1.47
CA ILE A 238 14.40 -23.31 -2.65
C ILE A 238 15.25 -22.06 -2.91
N LEU A 239 14.63 -20.88 -2.83
CA LEU A 239 15.29 -19.58 -2.97
C LEU A 239 16.31 -19.31 -1.86
N HIS A 240 16.11 -19.84 -0.64
CA HIS A 240 17.09 -19.77 0.44
C HIS A 240 18.28 -20.69 0.17
N LEU A 241 18.05 -21.94 -0.30
CA LEU A 241 19.13 -22.86 -0.67
C LEU A 241 20.00 -22.29 -1.79
N LEU A 242 19.42 -21.59 -2.77
CA LEU A 242 20.16 -20.90 -3.83
C LEU A 242 20.98 -19.68 -3.36
N ASN A 243 20.70 -19.12 -2.18
CA ASN A 243 21.38 -17.90 -1.70
C ASN A 243 22.84 -18.15 -1.26
N HIS A 244 23.14 -19.26 -0.57
CA HIS A 244 24.46 -19.56 -0.02
C HIS A 244 25.19 -20.67 -0.82
N PRO A 245 26.49 -20.55 -1.15
CA PRO A 245 27.22 -21.56 -1.93
C PRO A 245 27.12 -22.99 -1.40
N HIS A 246 27.40 -23.19 -0.10
CA HIS A 246 27.29 -24.49 0.59
C HIS A 246 25.91 -25.17 0.45
N THR A 247 24.83 -24.43 0.18
CA THR A 247 23.48 -24.98 -0.05
C THR A 247 23.10 -24.99 -1.53
N ARG A 248 23.67 -24.11 -2.35
CA ARG A 248 23.40 -23.97 -3.79
C ARG A 248 23.78 -25.23 -4.57
N GLN A 249 24.85 -25.90 -4.16
CA GLN A 249 25.31 -27.18 -4.75
C GLN A 249 24.27 -28.32 -4.75
N TYR A 250 23.22 -28.24 -3.93
CA TYR A 250 22.17 -29.25 -3.86
C TYR A 250 20.98 -29.00 -4.80
N VAL A 251 20.92 -27.82 -5.46
CA VAL A 251 19.86 -27.45 -6.41
C VAL A 251 20.46 -27.48 -7.82
N ARG A 252 19.92 -28.30 -8.72
CA ARG A 252 20.40 -28.36 -10.10
C ARG A 252 20.15 -27.04 -10.82
N SER A 253 21.18 -26.54 -11.50
CA SER A 253 21.10 -25.36 -12.35
C SER A 253 20.03 -25.57 -13.43
N ASP A 254 19.21 -24.53 -13.63
CA ASP A 254 18.38 -24.29 -14.82
C ASP A 254 17.29 -25.33 -15.13
N VAL A 255 17.18 -26.39 -14.31
CA VAL A 255 16.11 -27.40 -14.38
C VAL A 255 15.17 -27.32 -13.18
N GLU A 256 15.68 -27.16 -11.95
CA GLU A 256 14.81 -27.22 -10.75
C GLU A 256 13.98 -25.95 -10.56
N LEU A 257 14.60 -24.77 -10.55
CA LEU A 257 13.84 -23.52 -10.37
C LEU A 257 12.88 -23.26 -11.55
N GLU A 258 13.25 -23.69 -12.76
CA GLU A 258 12.45 -23.45 -13.97
C GLU A 258 11.22 -24.39 -14.09
N GLN A 259 11.08 -25.40 -13.21
CA GLN A 259 9.81 -26.14 -13.09
C GLN A 259 8.62 -25.22 -12.76
N ILE A 260 8.84 -24.09 -12.07
CA ILE A 260 7.74 -23.17 -11.72
C ILE A 260 7.15 -22.45 -12.94
N LEU A 261 7.91 -22.34 -14.05
CA LEU A 261 7.46 -21.74 -15.31
C LEU A 261 7.01 -22.78 -16.36
N ALA A 262 7.17 -24.08 -16.07
CA ALA A 262 6.71 -25.19 -16.91
C ALA A 262 5.24 -25.08 -17.36
N PRO A 263 4.26 -24.66 -16.52
CA PRO A 263 2.88 -24.47 -16.95
C PRO A 263 2.65 -23.37 -18.00
N TYR A 264 3.62 -22.48 -18.20
CA TYR A 264 3.57 -21.45 -19.25
C TYR A 264 4.40 -21.83 -20.49
N THR A 265 5.52 -22.56 -20.34
CA THR A 265 6.34 -23.03 -21.47
C THR A 265 5.69 -24.17 -22.24
N ASP A 266 5.04 -25.11 -21.56
CA ASP A 266 4.43 -26.28 -22.18
C ASP A 266 2.92 -26.05 -22.35
N PHE A 267 2.49 -25.91 -23.61
CA PHE A 267 1.08 -25.70 -23.96
C PHE A 267 0.17 -26.90 -23.64
N HIS A 268 0.75 -28.09 -23.46
CA HIS A 268 0.08 -29.35 -23.14
C HIS A 268 0.43 -29.89 -21.75
N TYR A 269 1.00 -29.05 -20.88
CA TYR A 269 1.49 -29.41 -19.54
C TYR A 269 0.51 -30.26 -18.73
N ARG A 270 0.93 -31.49 -18.40
CA ARG A 270 0.23 -32.41 -17.49
C ARG A 270 1.03 -32.58 -16.22
N HIS A 271 0.54 -32.06 -15.10
CA HIS A 271 1.22 -32.13 -13.81
C HIS A 271 1.14 -33.53 -13.16
N ASN A 272 0.00 -34.20 -13.30
CA ASN A 272 -0.22 -35.59 -12.92
C ASN A 272 -0.73 -36.34 -14.16
N PRO A 273 -0.26 -37.58 -14.43
CA PRO A 273 -0.68 -38.33 -15.62
C PRO A 273 -2.12 -38.86 -15.52
N GLU A 274 -2.66 -39.04 -14.31
CA GLU A 274 -3.96 -39.66 -14.04
C GLU A 274 -5.13 -38.66 -13.93
N THR A 275 -4.92 -37.37 -14.21
CA THR A 275 -5.98 -36.35 -14.12
C THR A 275 -7.06 -36.58 -15.18
N ALA A 276 -8.29 -36.84 -14.73
CA ALA A 276 -9.44 -37.11 -15.59
C ALA A 276 -9.76 -35.94 -16.53
N GLU A 277 -10.11 -36.24 -17.79
CA GLU A 277 -10.20 -35.26 -18.87
C GLU A 277 -11.17 -34.10 -18.59
N ALA A 278 -12.30 -34.41 -17.93
CA ALA A 278 -13.31 -33.42 -17.52
C ALA A 278 -12.76 -32.32 -16.58
N GLN A 279 -11.66 -32.57 -15.86
CA GLN A 279 -11.05 -31.64 -14.91
C GLN A 279 -9.86 -30.87 -15.49
N LEU A 280 -9.35 -31.23 -16.68
CA LEU A 280 -8.12 -30.64 -17.25
C LEU A 280 -8.17 -29.11 -17.37
N LYS A 281 -9.34 -28.53 -17.66
CA LYS A 281 -9.50 -27.07 -17.77
C LYS A 281 -9.40 -26.36 -16.42
N GLU A 282 -9.93 -26.96 -15.36
CA GLU A 282 -9.86 -26.41 -14.00
C GLU A 282 -8.47 -26.62 -13.40
N ASP A 283 -7.85 -27.79 -13.61
CA ASP A 283 -6.46 -28.05 -13.20
C ASP A 283 -5.50 -27.10 -13.91
N LYS A 284 -5.59 -26.91 -15.23
CA LYS A 284 -4.78 -25.94 -15.99
C LYS A 284 -4.90 -24.51 -15.43
N GLN A 285 -6.11 -24.06 -15.08
CA GLN A 285 -6.31 -22.75 -14.44
C GLN A 285 -5.70 -22.69 -13.04
N ALA A 286 -5.79 -23.77 -12.25
CA ALA A 286 -5.10 -23.88 -10.97
C ALA A 286 -3.57 -23.84 -11.14
N ARG A 287 -3.01 -24.48 -12.17
CA ARG A 287 -1.57 -24.50 -12.48
C ARG A 287 -1.07 -23.12 -12.86
N PHE A 288 -1.81 -22.41 -13.72
CA PHE A 288 -1.52 -21.02 -14.09
C PHE A 288 -1.53 -20.11 -12.85
N LEU A 289 -2.53 -20.25 -11.97
CA LEU A 289 -2.59 -19.46 -10.74
C LEU A 289 -1.42 -19.76 -9.79
N ALA A 290 -1.12 -21.04 -9.53
CA ALA A 290 -0.02 -21.46 -8.66
C ALA A 290 1.36 -21.07 -9.24
N SER A 291 1.56 -21.22 -10.55
CA SER A 291 2.76 -20.79 -11.28
C SER A 291 2.93 -19.27 -11.23
N LYS A 292 1.90 -18.47 -11.56
CA LYS A 292 1.92 -17.01 -11.44
C LYS A 292 2.37 -16.58 -10.04
N MET A 293 1.79 -17.19 -9.01
CA MET A 293 2.14 -16.86 -7.62
C MET A 293 3.58 -17.25 -7.27
N ALA A 294 4.10 -18.36 -7.79
CA ALA A 294 5.48 -18.80 -7.58
C ALA A 294 6.50 -17.88 -8.30
N ILE A 295 6.22 -17.52 -9.55
CA ILE A 295 7.05 -16.60 -10.35
C ILE A 295 7.07 -15.21 -9.68
N VAL A 296 5.89 -14.67 -9.34
CA VAL A 296 5.74 -13.37 -8.65
C VAL A 296 6.37 -13.41 -7.25
N ALA A 297 6.49 -14.58 -6.60
CA ALA A 297 7.24 -14.75 -5.35
C ALA A 297 8.76 -14.80 -5.58
N ALA A 298 9.23 -15.49 -6.62
CA ALA A 298 10.65 -15.57 -6.97
C ALA A 298 11.24 -14.19 -7.27
N PHE A 299 10.53 -13.34 -8.03
CA PHE A 299 10.96 -11.96 -8.31
C PHE A 299 11.09 -11.06 -7.07
N ARG A 300 10.51 -11.43 -5.91
CA ARG A 300 10.68 -10.67 -4.66
C ARG A 300 11.98 -11.00 -3.93
N SER A 301 12.70 -12.05 -4.34
CA SER A 301 13.96 -12.47 -3.74
C SER A 301 15.14 -12.17 -4.66
N TRP A 302 16.23 -11.65 -4.10
CA TRP A 302 17.51 -11.50 -4.80
C TRP A 302 18.00 -12.82 -5.43
N SER A 303 17.79 -13.95 -4.75
CA SER A 303 18.16 -15.26 -5.28
C SER A 303 17.22 -15.76 -6.39
N GLY A 304 16.01 -15.22 -6.50
CA GLY A 304 15.10 -15.51 -7.61
C GLY A 304 15.43 -14.65 -8.83
N ILE A 305 15.53 -13.33 -8.64
CA ILE A 305 15.93 -12.38 -9.71
C ILE A 305 17.25 -12.83 -10.37
N ILE A 306 18.30 -13.06 -9.57
CA ILE A 306 19.64 -13.35 -10.13
C ILE A 306 19.72 -14.73 -10.80
N ASN A 307 18.92 -15.73 -10.39
CA ASN A 307 18.91 -17.04 -11.05
C ASN A 307 17.97 -17.11 -12.27
N LEU A 308 16.88 -16.33 -12.30
CA LEU A 308 15.97 -16.27 -13.45
C LEU A 308 16.44 -15.30 -14.55
N CYS A 309 17.27 -14.31 -14.21
CA CYS A 309 17.82 -13.31 -15.13
C CYS A 309 19.33 -13.52 -15.40
N LYS A 310 19.81 -14.77 -15.43
CA LYS A 310 21.20 -15.08 -15.80
C LYS A 310 21.48 -14.67 -17.26
N PRO A 311 22.72 -14.27 -17.60
CA PRO A 311 23.12 -14.13 -19.00
C PRO A 311 23.13 -15.51 -19.69
N GLY A 312 22.50 -15.60 -20.86
CA GLY A 312 22.29 -16.85 -21.60
C GLY A 312 20.84 -17.35 -21.52
N ASN A 313 20.64 -18.63 -21.87
CA ASN A 313 19.34 -19.31 -21.86
C ASN A 313 18.74 -19.27 -20.45
N SER A 314 17.79 -18.36 -20.23
CA SER A 314 17.29 -18.01 -18.91
C SER A 314 15.76 -17.99 -18.92
N GLY A 315 15.14 -18.41 -17.82
CA GLY A 315 13.69 -18.46 -17.66
C GLY A 315 12.96 -17.16 -18.05
N VAL A 316 13.58 -15.99 -17.89
CA VAL A 316 12.98 -14.71 -18.36
C VAL A 316 12.98 -14.59 -19.88
N GLN A 317 14.06 -14.95 -20.57
CA GLN A 317 14.08 -14.98 -22.04
C GLN A 317 13.07 -16.01 -22.56
N SER A 318 12.95 -17.17 -21.91
CA SER A 318 11.91 -18.17 -22.21
C SER A 318 10.50 -17.60 -22.07
N LEU A 319 10.21 -16.88 -20.96
CA LEU A 319 8.91 -16.23 -20.72
C LEU A 319 8.59 -15.14 -21.76
N ILE A 320 9.58 -14.39 -22.24
CA ILE A 320 9.40 -13.37 -23.27
C ILE A 320 9.24 -14.00 -24.67
N GLY A 321 9.98 -15.08 -24.98
CA GLY A 321 9.81 -15.84 -26.22
C GLY A 321 8.38 -16.41 -26.36
N LEU A 322 7.81 -16.93 -25.26
CA LEU A 322 6.41 -17.39 -25.23
C LEU A 322 5.39 -16.26 -25.43
N LEU A 323 5.69 -15.06 -24.94
CA LEU A 323 4.85 -13.88 -25.13
C LEU A 323 4.73 -13.53 -26.63
N CYS A 324 5.82 -13.69 -27.39
CA CYS A 324 5.84 -13.51 -28.84
C CYS A 324 5.00 -14.57 -29.60
N ILE A 325 4.87 -15.80 -29.10
CA ILE A 325 4.09 -16.86 -29.76
C ILE A 325 2.58 -16.54 -29.69
N PRO A 326 1.79 -16.69 -30.79
CA PRO A 326 0.36 -16.34 -30.83
C PRO A 326 -0.57 -17.33 -30.09
N ASN A 327 -0.28 -17.67 -28.85
CA ASN A 327 -1.16 -18.44 -27.96
C ASN A 327 -1.89 -17.48 -26.99
N MET A 328 -3.18 -17.22 -27.23
CA MET A 328 -3.94 -16.22 -26.47
C MET A 328 -4.15 -16.57 -24.99
N GLU A 329 -4.24 -17.86 -24.63
CA GLU A 329 -4.34 -18.27 -23.21
C GLU A 329 -3.04 -17.96 -22.45
N VAL A 330 -1.90 -18.33 -23.04
CA VAL A 330 -0.58 -18.11 -22.43
C VAL A 330 -0.24 -16.63 -22.42
N ARG A 331 -0.44 -15.89 -23.52
CA ARG A 331 -0.27 -14.42 -23.57
C ARG A 331 -1.10 -13.73 -22.48
N LYS A 332 -2.38 -14.07 -22.31
CA LYS A 332 -3.23 -13.52 -21.25
C LYS A 332 -2.69 -13.80 -19.85
N GLY A 333 -2.24 -15.04 -19.59
CA GLY A 333 -1.67 -15.43 -18.30
C GLY A 333 -0.35 -14.72 -17.98
N LEU A 334 0.58 -14.67 -18.95
CA LEU A 334 1.86 -13.97 -18.83
C LEU A 334 1.68 -12.46 -18.63
N MET A 335 0.71 -11.84 -19.30
CA MET A 335 0.37 -10.44 -19.07
C MET A 335 -0.03 -10.19 -17.60
N GLU A 336 -0.86 -11.04 -17.00
CA GLU A 336 -1.20 -10.93 -15.57
C GLU A 336 0.01 -11.12 -14.65
N VAL A 337 0.95 -12.01 -15.00
CA VAL A 337 2.24 -12.15 -14.28
C VAL A 337 3.00 -10.82 -14.30
N MET A 338 3.13 -10.17 -15.46
CA MET A 338 3.85 -8.89 -15.58
C MET A 338 3.17 -7.75 -14.79
N TYR A 339 1.84 -7.62 -14.87
CA TYR A 339 1.10 -6.64 -14.06
C TYR A 339 1.31 -6.87 -12.55
N GLU A 340 1.37 -8.13 -12.07
CA GLU A 340 1.66 -8.45 -10.66
C GLU A 340 3.13 -8.25 -10.24
N ILE A 341 4.11 -8.50 -11.13
CA ILE A 341 5.55 -8.22 -10.89
C ILE A 341 5.77 -6.71 -10.71
N PHE A 342 5.31 -5.89 -11.65
CA PHE A 342 5.50 -4.43 -11.64
C PHE A 342 4.53 -3.68 -10.71
N ARG A 343 3.65 -4.40 -9.99
CA ARG A 343 2.64 -3.88 -9.04
C ARG A 343 1.66 -2.86 -9.65
N LEU A 344 1.31 -3.08 -10.90
CA LEU A 344 0.42 -2.22 -11.68
C LEU A 344 -1.06 -2.62 -11.50
N PRO A 345 -2.02 -1.67 -11.61
CA PRO A 345 -3.45 -1.99 -11.73
C PRO A 345 -3.72 -2.83 -12.97
N ILE A 346 -4.39 -3.98 -12.82
CA ILE A 346 -4.88 -4.78 -13.95
C ILE A 346 -6.15 -4.11 -14.50
N PRO A 347 -6.21 -3.75 -15.80
CA PRO A 347 -7.41 -3.17 -16.40
C PRO A 347 -8.53 -4.20 -16.60
N VAL A 348 -9.76 -3.70 -16.74
CA VAL A 348 -10.94 -4.49 -17.13
C VAL A 348 -10.70 -5.16 -18.50
N ALA A 349 -11.36 -6.29 -18.76
CA ALA A 349 -11.26 -7.00 -20.03
C ALA A 349 -12.23 -6.38 -21.06
N THR A 350 -11.79 -5.32 -21.73
CA THR A 350 -12.57 -4.57 -22.73
C THR A 350 -11.83 -4.55 -24.08
N GLN A 351 -12.57 -4.32 -25.17
CA GLN A 351 -11.98 -3.97 -26.47
C GLN A 351 -11.73 -2.46 -26.57
N ASP A 352 -12.50 -1.65 -25.85
CA ASP A 352 -12.34 -0.20 -25.81
C ASP A 352 -11.15 0.22 -24.94
N PHE A 353 -10.17 0.87 -25.57
CA PHE A 353 -9.00 1.43 -24.91
C PHE A 353 -9.37 2.50 -23.87
N GLU A 354 -10.38 3.32 -24.14
CA GLU A 354 -10.79 4.39 -23.22
C GLU A 354 -11.39 3.84 -21.92
N GLU A 355 -12.24 2.81 -21.97
CA GLU A 355 -12.79 2.17 -20.77
C GLU A 355 -11.67 1.52 -19.93
N ALA A 356 -10.77 0.77 -20.57
CA ALA A 356 -9.60 0.19 -19.90
C ALA A 356 -8.71 1.27 -19.26
N LEU A 357 -8.44 2.37 -19.97
CA LEU A 357 -7.67 3.52 -19.46
C LEU A 357 -8.38 4.25 -18.31
N HIS A 358 -9.72 4.26 -18.27
CA HIS A 358 -10.51 4.77 -17.14
C HIS A 358 -10.51 3.81 -15.95
N SER A 359 -10.41 2.49 -16.17
CA SER A 359 -10.34 1.52 -15.07
C SER A 359 -9.04 1.59 -14.25
N ILE A 360 -7.93 2.00 -14.88
CA ILE A 360 -6.59 2.20 -14.29
C ILE A 360 -6.47 3.53 -13.52
N ASP A 361 -7.41 4.44 -13.65
CA ASP A 361 -7.30 5.82 -13.15
C ASP A 361 -7.14 5.88 -11.61
N PRO A 362 -6.06 6.44 -11.05
CA PRO A 362 -5.94 6.64 -9.60
C PRO A 362 -6.97 7.60 -9.02
N SER A 363 -7.67 8.37 -9.86
CA SER A 363 -8.82 9.24 -9.52
C SER A 363 -10.15 8.48 -9.43
N ARG A 364 -10.18 7.19 -9.80
CA ARG A 364 -11.39 6.35 -9.75
C ARG A 364 -11.76 6.07 -8.29
N PHE A 365 -13.05 6.19 -8.00
CA PHE A 365 -13.61 5.92 -6.67
C PHE A 365 -13.18 4.55 -6.12
N GLN A 366 -12.75 4.55 -4.85
CA GLN A 366 -12.40 3.36 -4.08
C GLN A 366 -13.30 3.28 -2.85
N ASP A 367 -13.69 2.08 -2.42
CA ASP A 367 -14.60 1.92 -1.28
C ASP A 367 -14.09 2.54 0.04
N MET A 368 -12.77 2.64 0.22
CA MET A 368 -12.17 3.32 1.37
C MET A 368 -12.50 4.83 1.44
N TRP A 369 -12.96 5.44 0.34
CA TRP A 369 -13.29 6.86 0.26
C TRP A 369 -14.77 7.15 0.64
N ARG A 370 -15.55 6.11 0.97
CA ARG A 370 -16.90 6.27 1.55
C ARG A 370 -16.83 7.03 2.89
N LEU A 371 -17.90 7.77 3.22
CA LEU A 371 -18.00 8.53 4.48
C LEU A 371 -18.00 7.62 5.73
N SER A 372 -18.53 6.40 5.61
CA SER A 372 -18.43 5.32 6.60
C SER A 372 -16.98 5.04 7.01
N ASP A 373 -16.08 5.07 6.04
CA ASP A 373 -14.71 4.55 6.13
C ASP A 373 -13.69 5.69 6.27
N GLY A 374 -12.74 5.80 5.33
CA GLY A 374 -11.63 6.75 5.39
C GLY A 374 -11.91 8.13 4.79
N PHE A 375 -13.00 8.29 4.04
CA PHE A 375 -13.45 9.56 3.44
C PHE A 375 -12.28 10.35 2.80
N VAL A 376 -12.24 11.67 2.98
CA VAL A 376 -11.20 12.58 2.44
C VAL A 376 -9.79 12.19 2.89
N ALA A 377 -9.61 11.61 4.09
CA ALA A 377 -8.28 11.24 4.58
C ALA A 377 -7.69 10.03 3.84
N ALA A 378 -8.51 9.07 3.40
CA ALA A 378 -8.07 7.97 2.54
C ALA A 378 -7.88 8.41 1.08
N GLU A 379 -8.80 9.24 0.56
CA GLU A 379 -8.70 9.82 -0.78
C GLU A 379 -7.40 10.63 -0.95
N ALA A 380 -7.13 11.57 -0.05
CA ALA A 380 -5.95 12.42 -0.09
C ALA A 380 -4.63 11.64 0.04
N LYS A 381 -4.62 10.48 0.73
CA LYS A 381 -3.42 9.64 0.83
C LYS A 381 -3.03 8.99 -0.51
N VAL A 382 -4.00 8.80 -1.41
CA VAL A 382 -3.81 8.27 -2.78
C VAL A 382 -3.58 9.40 -3.79
N ILE A 383 -4.37 10.47 -3.73
CA ILE A 383 -4.38 11.53 -4.74
C ILE A 383 -3.26 12.56 -4.51
N LEU A 384 -2.95 12.93 -3.26
CA LEU A 384 -1.90 13.92 -2.98
C LEU A 384 -0.54 13.25 -2.78
N PRO A 385 0.53 13.76 -3.44
CA PRO A 385 1.87 13.23 -3.29
C PRO A 385 2.38 13.37 -1.85
N HIS A 386 3.25 12.44 -1.47
CA HIS A 386 3.91 12.43 -0.17
C HIS A 386 4.94 13.58 -0.04
N ARG A 387 5.22 14.04 1.18
CA ARG A 387 6.12 15.18 1.42
C ARG A 387 7.59 14.92 1.06
N ALA A 388 8.08 13.69 1.20
CA ALA A 388 9.49 13.37 0.99
C ALA A 388 9.92 13.53 -0.49
N ARG A 389 10.71 14.57 -0.77
CA ARG A 389 11.23 14.91 -2.12
C ARG A 389 12.61 14.27 -2.43
N SER A 390 13.31 13.81 -1.39
CA SER A 390 14.71 13.39 -1.41
C SER A 390 15.05 12.23 -0.46
N ARG A 391 14.04 11.63 0.17
CA ARG A 391 14.20 10.37 0.92
C ARG A 391 14.17 9.21 -0.08
N PRO A 392 15.13 8.27 -0.03
CA PRO A 392 15.10 7.09 -0.88
C PRO A 392 13.85 6.25 -0.62
N ASP A 393 13.24 5.76 -1.69
CA ASP A 393 12.23 4.72 -1.66
C ASP A 393 12.86 3.44 -2.22
N LEU A 394 12.95 2.41 -1.37
CA LEU A 394 13.57 1.13 -1.75
C LEU A 394 12.69 0.34 -2.74
N MET A 395 11.39 0.64 -2.82
CA MET A 395 10.48 0.06 -3.80
C MET A 395 10.84 0.50 -5.23
N ASP A 396 11.24 1.76 -5.40
CA ASP A 396 11.62 2.29 -6.71
C ASP A 396 12.98 1.74 -7.16
N ASN A 397 13.93 1.56 -6.24
CA ASN A 397 15.22 0.90 -6.52
C ASN A 397 15.02 -0.56 -6.95
N TYR A 398 14.13 -1.29 -6.28
CA TYR A 398 13.73 -2.65 -6.66
C TYR A 398 13.08 -2.69 -8.05
N LEU A 399 12.09 -1.81 -8.31
CA LEU A 399 11.40 -1.76 -9.60
C LEU A 399 12.32 -1.33 -10.74
N ALA A 400 13.29 -0.43 -10.49
CA ALA A 400 14.27 0.00 -11.48
C ALA A 400 15.16 -1.16 -11.94
N LEU A 401 15.68 -1.98 -11.02
CA LEU A 401 16.48 -3.15 -11.37
C LEU A 401 15.65 -4.19 -12.14
N VAL A 402 14.45 -4.52 -11.64
CA VAL A 402 13.57 -5.50 -12.30
C VAL A 402 13.18 -5.02 -13.70
N LEU A 403 12.83 -3.74 -13.86
CA LEU A 403 12.52 -3.14 -15.15
C LEU A 403 13.72 -3.19 -16.10
N SER A 404 14.92 -2.82 -15.63
CA SER A 404 16.15 -2.90 -16.43
C SER A 404 16.44 -4.33 -16.88
N ALA A 405 16.32 -5.33 -16.00
CA ALA A 405 16.53 -6.74 -16.36
C ALA A 405 15.55 -7.22 -17.43
N PHE A 406 14.26 -6.87 -17.31
CA PHE A 406 13.24 -7.21 -18.30
C PHE A 406 13.44 -6.52 -19.66
N ILE A 407 13.88 -5.25 -19.66
CA ILE A 407 14.24 -4.51 -20.89
C ILE A 407 15.44 -5.17 -21.58
N THR A 408 16.51 -5.49 -20.84
CA THR A 408 17.70 -6.18 -21.39
C THR A 408 17.37 -7.54 -22.01
N SER A 409 16.29 -8.20 -21.57
CA SER A 409 15.77 -9.45 -22.15
C SER A 409 14.74 -9.28 -23.28
N GLY A 410 14.50 -8.06 -23.79
CA GLY A 410 13.65 -7.81 -24.96
C GLY A 410 12.14 -7.71 -24.69
N LEU A 411 11.73 -7.31 -23.47
CA LEU A 411 10.30 -7.22 -23.13
C LEU A 411 9.54 -6.20 -23.98
N LEU A 412 10.17 -5.09 -24.41
CA LEU A 412 9.49 -4.04 -25.17
C LEU A 412 9.13 -4.54 -26.58
N GLU A 413 10.05 -5.27 -27.21
CA GLU A 413 9.90 -5.92 -28.52
C GLU A 413 8.79 -6.98 -28.46
N GLY A 414 8.80 -7.82 -27.42
CA GLY A 414 7.75 -8.82 -27.19
C GLY A 414 6.36 -8.21 -26.98
N LEU A 415 6.27 -7.08 -26.26
CA LEU A 415 5.01 -6.35 -26.10
C LEU A 415 4.54 -5.71 -27.43
N VAL A 416 5.45 -5.20 -28.26
CA VAL A 416 5.11 -4.67 -29.60
C VAL A 416 4.58 -5.76 -30.53
N GLU A 417 5.17 -6.96 -30.55
CA GLU A 417 4.62 -8.05 -31.36
C GLU A 417 3.26 -8.52 -30.82
N VAL A 418 3.04 -8.58 -29.50
CA VAL A 418 1.70 -8.86 -28.93
C VAL A 418 0.68 -7.82 -29.41
N ILE A 419 0.96 -6.52 -29.27
CA ILE A 419 0.06 -5.42 -29.66
C ILE A 419 -0.38 -5.53 -31.13
N THR A 420 0.52 -5.98 -32.01
CA THR A 420 0.29 -6.03 -33.47
C THR A 420 -0.23 -7.38 -33.99
N SER A 421 -0.22 -8.44 -33.17
CA SER A 421 -0.62 -9.81 -33.56
C SER A 421 -1.72 -10.46 -32.72
N SER A 422 -2.15 -9.86 -31.60
CA SER A 422 -3.22 -10.42 -30.76
C SER A 422 -4.60 -9.87 -31.09
N GLU A 423 -5.63 -10.52 -30.54
CA GLU A 423 -6.97 -9.95 -30.37
C GLU A 423 -6.94 -8.59 -29.66
N ASP A 424 -7.94 -7.74 -29.93
CA ASP A 424 -8.00 -6.36 -29.43
C ASP A 424 -7.98 -6.25 -27.90
N GLN A 425 -8.64 -7.18 -27.18
CA GLN A 425 -8.63 -7.20 -25.71
C GLN A 425 -7.22 -7.40 -25.13
N ILE A 426 -6.39 -8.21 -25.79
CA ILE A 426 -5.00 -8.47 -25.38
C ILE A 426 -4.11 -7.31 -25.86
N SER A 427 -4.38 -6.75 -27.04
CA SER A 427 -3.64 -5.61 -27.60
C SER A 427 -3.82 -4.34 -26.76
N VAL A 428 -5.04 -4.04 -26.30
CA VAL A 428 -5.31 -2.95 -25.34
C VAL A 428 -4.58 -3.17 -24.02
N ARG A 429 -4.61 -4.39 -23.47
CA ARG A 429 -3.90 -4.76 -22.23
C ARG A 429 -2.38 -4.63 -22.36
N ALA A 430 -1.81 -4.98 -23.51
CA ALA A 430 -0.39 -4.85 -23.82
C ALA A 430 0.01 -3.38 -24.06
N THR A 431 -0.82 -2.61 -24.77
CA THR A 431 -0.62 -1.16 -25.00
C THR A 431 -0.62 -0.40 -23.67
N LEU A 432 -1.52 -0.73 -22.75
CA LEU A 432 -1.56 -0.13 -21.41
C LEU A 432 -0.36 -0.53 -20.54
N LEU A 433 0.09 -1.79 -20.62
CA LEU A 433 1.31 -2.21 -19.91
C LEU A 433 2.54 -1.49 -20.46
N LEU A 434 2.71 -1.44 -21.79
CA LEU A 434 3.80 -0.71 -22.44
C LEU A 434 3.79 0.78 -22.05
N GLY A 435 2.60 1.41 -21.97
CA GLY A 435 2.44 2.77 -21.46
C GLY A 435 2.92 2.94 -20.01
N GLU A 436 2.50 2.05 -19.09
CA GLU A 436 2.96 2.09 -17.69
C GLU A 436 4.48 1.83 -17.57
N LEU A 437 5.06 0.91 -18.35
CA LEU A 437 6.49 0.61 -18.32
C LEU A 437 7.33 1.77 -18.87
N LEU A 438 6.90 2.42 -19.96
CA LEU A 438 7.57 3.62 -20.51
C LEU A 438 7.46 4.81 -19.55
N HIS A 439 6.33 4.97 -18.85
CA HIS A 439 6.23 5.98 -17.80
C HIS A 439 7.09 5.63 -16.58
N MET A 440 7.20 4.35 -16.21
CA MET A 440 8.10 3.92 -15.15
C MET A 440 9.56 4.21 -15.52
N ALA A 441 9.97 3.93 -16.76
CA ALA A 441 11.31 4.18 -17.28
C ALA A 441 11.76 5.64 -17.11
N ASN A 442 10.95 6.63 -17.52
CA ASN A 442 11.29 8.05 -17.35
C ASN A 442 11.20 8.57 -15.90
N THR A 443 10.69 7.77 -14.97
CA THR A 443 10.52 8.18 -13.56
C THR A 443 11.57 7.56 -12.63
N ILE A 444 12.10 6.35 -12.94
CA ILE A 444 13.00 5.62 -12.03
C ILE A 444 14.31 5.08 -12.65
N LEU A 445 14.50 5.11 -13.98
CA LEU A 445 15.76 4.66 -14.61
C LEU A 445 16.74 5.82 -14.86
N PRO A 446 18.06 5.58 -14.84
CA PRO A 446 19.05 6.56 -15.31
C PRO A 446 18.83 6.99 -16.77
N HIS A 447 19.26 8.20 -17.12
CA HIS A 447 19.03 8.79 -18.46
C HIS A 447 19.60 7.93 -19.60
N THR A 448 20.80 7.38 -19.40
CA THR A 448 21.46 6.46 -20.34
C THR A 448 20.63 5.22 -20.66
N HIS A 449 19.79 4.77 -19.74
CA HIS A 449 18.95 3.59 -19.89
C HIS A 449 17.55 3.91 -20.42
N SER A 450 17.08 5.17 -20.32
CA SER A 450 15.69 5.53 -20.66
C SER A 450 15.52 6.30 -21.97
N HIS A 451 16.50 7.11 -22.40
CA HIS A 451 16.35 8.02 -23.54
C HIS A 451 15.91 7.32 -24.85
N HIS A 452 16.55 6.20 -25.21
CA HIS A 452 16.30 5.48 -26.45
C HIS A 452 15.04 4.60 -26.41
N LEU A 453 14.55 4.22 -25.22
CA LEU A 453 13.35 3.37 -25.08
C LEU A 453 12.09 4.07 -25.63
N HIS A 454 12.06 5.39 -25.55
CA HIS A 454 10.94 6.20 -26.05
C HIS A 454 10.87 6.26 -27.58
N CYS A 455 11.91 5.84 -28.30
CA CYS A 455 11.93 5.80 -29.76
C CYS A 455 11.12 4.63 -30.35
N LEU A 456 10.87 3.55 -29.59
CA LEU A 456 10.08 2.36 -30.01
C LEU A 456 10.29 1.95 -31.48
N PRO A 457 11.54 1.70 -31.93
CA PRO A 457 11.88 1.66 -33.35
C PRO A 457 11.14 0.57 -34.13
N THR A 458 10.87 -0.58 -33.50
CA THR A 458 10.08 -1.68 -34.07
C THR A 458 8.63 -1.27 -34.36
N LEU A 459 7.96 -0.59 -33.43
CA LEU A 459 6.58 -0.12 -33.57
C LEU A 459 6.48 1.00 -34.61
N ILE A 460 7.40 1.99 -34.57
CA ILE A 460 7.41 3.10 -35.54
C ILE A 460 7.70 2.59 -36.95
N LYS A 461 8.68 1.69 -37.13
CA LYS A 461 8.97 1.08 -38.43
C LYS A 461 7.75 0.32 -38.99
N MET A 462 7.01 -0.41 -38.15
CA MET A 462 5.80 -1.12 -38.58
C MET A 462 4.61 -0.19 -38.87
N ALA A 463 4.53 0.96 -38.21
CA ALA A 463 3.50 1.98 -38.50
C ALA A 463 3.81 2.81 -39.77
N ALA A 464 5.09 2.98 -40.10
CA ALA A 464 5.55 3.82 -41.22
C ALA A 464 5.83 3.05 -42.53
N SER A 465 6.22 1.77 -42.46
CA SER A 465 6.41 0.92 -43.65
C SER A 465 5.09 0.71 -44.40
N PHE A 466 5.15 0.79 -45.73
CA PHE A 466 4.03 0.50 -46.63
C PHE A 466 4.05 -0.96 -47.14
N ASP A 467 5.15 -1.68 -46.88
CA ASP A 467 5.41 -3.07 -47.25
C ASP A 467 4.69 -4.06 -46.30
N VAL A 468 4.39 -3.60 -45.09
CA VAL A 468 3.66 -4.36 -44.06
C VAL A 468 2.15 -4.36 -44.38
N PRO A 469 1.44 -5.50 -44.24
CA PRO A 469 -0.01 -5.59 -44.43
C PRO A 469 -0.78 -4.49 -43.70
N ILE A 470 -1.74 -3.87 -44.40
CA ILE A 470 -2.37 -2.62 -43.97
C ILE A 470 -3.00 -2.70 -42.58
N GLU A 471 -3.52 -3.86 -42.17
CA GLU A 471 -4.03 -4.06 -40.82
C GLU A 471 -2.96 -3.91 -39.73
N LYS A 472 -1.79 -4.56 -39.87
CA LYS A 472 -0.70 -4.46 -38.88
C LYS A 472 -0.21 -3.01 -38.79
N ARG A 473 -0.09 -2.32 -39.93
CA ARG A 473 0.26 -0.89 -40.01
C ARG A 473 -0.76 0.01 -39.30
N MET A 474 -2.05 -0.24 -39.51
CA MET A 474 -3.13 0.51 -38.85
C MET A 474 -3.22 0.21 -37.35
N ARG A 475 -3.05 -1.05 -36.91
CA ARG A 475 -2.95 -1.42 -35.48
C ARG A 475 -1.76 -0.75 -34.81
N ALA A 476 -0.59 -0.73 -35.45
CA ALA A 476 0.60 -0.04 -34.94
C ALA A 476 0.38 1.47 -34.80
N SER A 477 -0.21 2.11 -35.82
CA SER A 477 -0.58 3.54 -35.77
C SER A 477 -1.60 3.85 -34.66
N ALA A 478 -2.61 3.00 -34.48
CA ALA A 478 -3.57 3.11 -33.38
C ALA A 478 -2.88 2.99 -32.00
N ALA A 479 -1.96 2.03 -31.84
CA ALA A 479 -1.19 1.85 -30.62
C ALA A 479 -0.33 3.07 -30.26
N VAL A 480 0.33 3.71 -31.24
CA VAL A 480 1.07 4.98 -31.01
C VAL A 480 0.14 6.09 -30.54
N ASN A 481 -1.06 6.22 -31.12
CA ASN A 481 -2.07 7.19 -30.68
C ASN A 481 -2.60 6.88 -29.27
N HIS A 482 -2.78 5.61 -28.93
CA HIS A 482 -3.15 5.15 -27.58
C HIS A 482 -2.05 5.46 -26.54
N LEU A 483 -0.78 5.19 -26.85
CA LEU A 483 0.37 5.53 -26.00
C LEU A 483 0.48 7.05 -25.77
N LYS A 484 0.24 7.88 -26.80
CA LYS A 484 0.17 9.34 -26.66
C LYS A 484 -0.95 9.77 -25.71
N ARG A 485 -2.17 9.25 -25.89
CA ARG A 485 -3.33 9.52 -25.00
C ARG A 485 -3.06 9.10 -23.55
N PHE A 486 -2.37 7.97 -23.37
CA PHE A 486 -1.92 7.50 -22.05
C PHE A 486 -0.92 8.46 -21.41
N HIS A 487 0.12 8.88 -22.14
CA HIS A 487 1.09 9.86 -21.65
C HIS A 487 0.42 11.19 -21.27
N GLU A 488 -0.48 11.71 -22.12
CA GLU A 488 -1.26 12.91 -21.78
C GLU A 488 -2.08 12.73 -20.50
N LYS A 489 -2.66 11.55 -20.26
CA LYS A 489 -3.40 11.26 -19.02
C LYS A 489 -2.47 11.26 -17.81
N LYS A 490 -1.30 10.61 -17.87
CA LYS A 490 -0.30 10.63 -16.78
C LYS A 490 0.21 12.04 -16.51
N LYS A 491 0.49 12.83 -17.56
CA LYS A 491 0.93 14.23 -17.46
C LYS A 491 -0.10 15.17 -16.81
N ARG A 492 -1.40 14.86 -16.91
CA ARG A 492 -2.48 15.62 -16.23
C ARG A 492 -2.59 15.34 -14.72
N GLY A 493 -1.99 14.25 -14.23
CA GLY A 493 -2.03 13.85 -12.81
C GLY A 493 -3.39 13.34 -12.32
N PRO A 494 -3.45 12.80 -11.08
CA PRO A 494 -4.71 12.40 -10.45
C PRO A 494 -5.57 13.62 -10.10
N LYS A 495 -6.90 13.49 -10.16
CA LYS A 495 -7.84 14.56 -9.83
C LYS A 495 -8.74 14.19 -8.64
N PRO A 496 -9.04 15.12 -7.72
CA PRO A 496 -9.97 14.89 -6.62
C PRO A 496 -11.34 14.37 -7.09
N HIS A 497 -11.75 13.26 -6.51
CA HIS A 497 -13.05 12.67 -6.74
C HIS A 497 -14.11 13.41 -5.90
N SER A 498 -13.86 13.60 -4.61
CA SER A 498 -14.77 14.31 -3.70
C SER A 498 -14.68 15.83 -3.86
N LEU A 499 -15.83 16.50 -3.66
CA LEU A 499 -15.90 17.97 -3.66
C LEU A 499 -15.21 18.61 -2.45
N TYR A 500 -15.03 17.87 -1.35
CA TYR A 500 -14.33 18.33 -0.15
C TYR A 500 -12.83 18.48 -0.41
N LEU A 501 -12.18 17.44 -0.94
CA LEU A 501 -10.76 17.49 -1.28
C LEU A 501 -10.47 18.50 -2.40
N ASP A 502 -11.36 18.56 -3.40
CA ASP A 502 -11.32 19.55 -4.49
C ASP A 502 -11.38 21.00 -3.96
N HIS A 503 -12.25 21.29 -2.98
CA HIS A 503 -12.33 22.60 -2.34
C HIS A 503 -11.05 22.94 -1.54
N ILE A 504 -10.54 22.02 -0.72
CA ILE A 504 -9.31 22.22 0.07
C ILE A 504 -8.11 22.56 -0.83
N ILE A 505 -7.93 21.82 -1.93
CA ILE A 505 -6.83 22.03 -2.87
C ILE A 505 -6.99 23.36 -3.61
N ARG A 506 -8.17 23.65 -4.16
CA ARG A 506 -8.43 24.93 -4.87
C ARG A 506 -8.23 26.13 -3.96
N LYS A 507 -8.65 26.04 -2.69
CA LYS A 507 -8.43 27.05 -1.67
C LYS A 507 -6.94 27.30 -1.41
N SER A 508 -6.16 26.24 -1.16
CA SER A 508 -4.70 26.34 -0.97
C SER A 508 -4.00 26.99 -2.17
N MET A 509 -4.27 26.50 -3.39
CA MET A 509 -3.69 27.08 -4.60
C MET A 509 -4.02 28.58 -4.76
N ALA A 510 -5.24 28.98 -4.41
CA ALA A 510 -5.67 30.38 -4.49
C ALA A 510 -5.04 31.30 -3.43
N THR A 511 -4.57 30.79 -2.28
CA THR A 511 -3.82 31.63 -1.32
C THR A 511 -2.36 31.78 -1.72
N HIS A 512 -1.70 30.70 -2.16
CA HIS A 512 -0.33 30.76 -2.71
C HIS A 512 -0.24 31.71 -3.91
N GLN A 513 -1.17 31.62 -4.87
CA GLN A 513 -1.22 32.55 -6.01
C GLN A 513 -1.39 34.02 -5.60
N LYS A 514 -2.24 34.30 -4.61
CA LYS A 514 -2.44 35.66 -4.07
C LYS A 514 -1.23 36.19 -3.28
N ARG A 515 -0.28 35.33 -2.92
CA ARG A 515 0.94 35.68 -2.20
C ARG A 515 2.14 35.87 -3.14
N GLU A 516 2.27 35.04 -4.18
CA GLU A 516 3.32 35.18 -5.19
C GLU A 516 3.06 36.37 -6.13
N GLN A 517 1.78 36.71 -6.36
CA GLN A 517 1.41 37.93 -7.06
C GLN A 517 1.56 39.17 -6.17
N GLN A 518 2.74 39.79 -6.21
CA GLN A 518 2.76 41.26 -6.22
C GLN A 518 1.81 41.74 -7.32
N PRO A 519 1.03 42.83 -7.12
CA PRO A 519 -0.06 43.21 -8.01
C PRO A 519 0.43 43.81 -9.34
N ARG A 520 0.97 42.96 -10.22
CA ARG A 520 0.94 43.17 -11.66
C ARG A 520 -0.52 43.17 -12.07
N VAL A 521 -1.10 44.37 -12.15
CA VAL A 521 -2.45 44.59 -12.65
C VAL A 521 -2.56 43.92 -14.02
N GLN A 522 -3.30 42.80 -14.10
CA GLN A 522 -3.60 42.14 -15.37
C GLN A 522 -4.63 42.95 -16.15
N LYS A 523 -4.16 44.07 -16.71
CA LYS A 523 -4.61 44.49 -18.04
C LYS A 523 -4.19 43.38 -18.99
N ASP A 524 -5.11 42.45 -19.21
CA ASP A 524 -5.44 41.82 -20.50
C ASP A 524 -6.51 40.75 -20.29
N MET A 525 -7.62 41.17 -19.68
CA MET A 525 -8.93 40.58 -19.95
C MET A 525 -9.62 41.53 -20.93
N TYR A 526 -10.01 41.04 -22.11
CA TYR A 526 -10.96 41.76 -22.95
C TYR A 526 -12.30 41.78 -22.22
N ILE A 527 -12.58 42.89 -21.52
CA ILE A 527 -13.88 43.12 -20.89
C ILE A 527 -14.91 43.18 -22.02
N ILE A 528 -15.78 42.16 -22.07
CA ILE A 528 -16.89 42.09 -23.02
C ILE A 528 -17.76 43.33 -22.81
N LYS A 529 -17.78 44.24 -23.78
CA LYS A 529 -18.50 45.52 -23.68
C LYS A 529 -20.02 45.33 -23.57
N ASP A 530 -20.52 44.23 -24.12
CA ASP A 530 -21.95 43.93 -24.21
C ASP A 530 -22.44 43.13 -22.97
N SER A 531 -21.91 43.47 -21.79
CA SER A 531 -22.04 42.66 -20.58
C SER A 531 -23.46 42.54 -20.04
N GLU A 532 -24.29 43.57 -20.19
CA GLU A 532 -25.64 43.62 -19.63
C GLU A 532 -26.66 42.87 -20.50
N GLU A 533 -26.63 43.06 -21.82
CA GLU A 533 -27.53 42.33 -22.74
C GLU A 533 -27.20 40.83 -22.76
N ALA A 534 -25.92 40.46 -22.79
CA ALA A 534 -25.48 39.07 -22.72
C ALA A 534 -25.88 38.42 -21.38
N LEU A 535 -25.80 39.16 -20.26
CA LEU A 535 -26.27 38.67 -18.96
C LEU A 535 -27.80 38.50 -18.95
N LEU A 536 -28.56 39.46 -19.47
CA LEU A 536 -30.02 39.39 -19.51
C LEU A 536 -30.52 38.27 -20.43
N MET A 537 -29.78 37.97 -21.50
CA MET A 537 -30.01 36.79 -22.34
C MET A 537 -29.73 35.49 -21.58
N ASN A 538 -28.54 35.36 -20.95
CA ASN A 538 -28.20 34.21 -20.10
C ASN A 538 -29.21 33.97 -18.95
N LEU A 539 -29.76 35.04 -18.36
CA LEU A 539 -30.80 34.97 -17.33
C LEU A 539 -32.14 34.43 -17.87
N LYS A 540 -32.56 34.84 -19.07
CA LYS A 540 -33.76 34.29 -19.74
C LYS A 540 -33.54 32.83 -20.14
N ASP A 541 -32.40 32.53 -20.74
CA ASP A 541 -32.06 31.20 -21.26
C ASP A 541 -31.74 30.17 -20.17
N SER A 542 -31.42 30.62 -18.94
CA SER A 542 -31.33 29.78 -17.73
C SER A 542 -32.62 29.02 -17.39
N GLN A 543 -33.76 29.49 -17.90
CA GLN A 543 -35.13 29.06 -17.60
C GLN A 543 -35.62 29.26 -16.15
N ILE A 544 -34.77 29.70 -15.21
CA ILE A 544 -35.16 29.97 -13.81
C ILE A 544 -36.35 30.93 -13.70
N LEU A 545 -36.39 31.95 -14.56
CA LEU A 545 -37.45 32.95 -14.56
C LEU A 545 -38.75 32.43 -15.18
N ASN A 546 -38.65 31.45 -16.09
CA ASN A 546 -39.74 30.99 -16.94
C ASN A 546 -40.61 29.92 -16.25
N HIS A 547 -40.00 28.88 -15.67
CA HIS A 547 -40.74 27.80 -14.99
C HIS A 547 -40.22 27.47 -13.58
N LYS A 548 -41.10 26.88 -12.76
CA LYS A 548 -40.78 26.46 -11.38
C LYS A 548 -40.14 25.06 -11.28
N GLN A 549 -40.19 24.24 -12.33
CA GLN A 549 -39.57 22.91 -12.34
C GLN A 549 -38.04 23.03 -12.22
N ASN A 550 -37.47 22.59 -11.10
CA ASN A 550 -36.08 22.89 -10.72
C ASN A 550 -35.03 22.08 -11.50
N LEU A 551 -35.32 20.83 -11.84
CA LEU A 551 -34.33 19.94 -12.46
C LEU A 551 -34.07 20.27 -13.94
N ASP A 552 -35.01 20.96 -14.59
CA ASP A 552 -34.99 21.28 -16.03
C ASP A 552 -34.30 22.62 -16.34
N TRP A 553 -33.99 23.42 -15.30
CA TRP A 553 -33.21 24.65 -15.46
C TRP A 553 -31.83 24.40 -16.08
N ASN A 554 -31.28 25.38 -16.81
CA ASN A 554 -29.97 25.24 -17.45
C ASN A 554 -28.83 25.54 -16.46
N TRP A 555 -28.47 24.52 -15.68
CA TRP A 555 -27.42 24.56 -14.66
C TRP A 555 -26.01 24.90 -15.18
N VAL A 556 -25.76 24.85 -16.50
CA VAL A 556 -24.52 25.36 -17.09
C VAL A 556 -24.57 26.89 -17.15
N LEU A 557 -25.62 27.47 -17.73
CA LEU A 557 -25.81 28.92 -17.78
C LEU A 557 -25.89 29.53 -16.38
N ILE A 558 -26.55 28.87 -15.42
CA ILE A 558 -26.59 29.31 -14.02
C ILE A 558 -25.17 29.41 -13.42
N SER A 559 -24.32 28.40 -13.65
CA SER A 559 -22.92 28.42 -13.19
C SER A 559 -22.10 29.53 -13.86
N THR A 560 -22.37 29.82 -15.13
CA THR A 560 -21.72 30.89 -15.90
C THR A 560 -22.16 32.28 -15.40
N THR A 561 -23.46 32.50 -15.17
CA THR A 561 -24.02 33.74 -14.62
C THR A 561 -23.48 34.06 -13.23
N LEU A 562 -23.42 33.07 -12.33
CA LEU A 562 -22.91 33.26 -10.96
C LEU A 562 -21.39 33.50 -10.89
N LYS A 563 -20.67 33.22 -11.98
CA LYS A 563 -19.22 33.45 -12.11
C LYS A 563 -18.87 34.65 -13.00
N TRP A 564 -19.86 35.39 -13.49
CA TRP A 564 -19.63 36.41 -14.50
C TRP A 564 -18.85 37.60 -13.89
N PRO A 565 -17.68 37.98 -14.44
CA PRO A 565 -16.89 39.08 -13.89
C PRO A 565 -17.69 40.38 -13.79
N ASN A 566 -17.55 41.08 -12.66
CA ASN A 566 -18.26 42.32 -12.32
C ASN A 566 -19.78 42.21 -12.14
N VAL A 567 -20.39 41.02 -12.24
CA VAL A 567 -21.80 40.83 -11.88
C VAL A 567 -21.89 40.54 -10.38
N ASN A 568 -22.36 41.54 -9.65
CA ASN A 568 -22.77 41.44 -8.26
C ASN A 568 -24.09 42.22 -8.08
N MET A 569 -24.78 42.03 -6.96
CA MET A 569 -26.04 42.73 -6.68
C MET A 569 -25.87 44.27 -6.55
N LYS A 570 -24.62 44.75 -6.44
CA LYS A 570 -24.23 46.15 -6.28
C LYS A 570 -24.38 46.96 -7.59
N ASN A 571 -24.10 46.33 -8.73
CA ASN A 571 -24.16 46.96 -10.06
C ASN A 571 -25.57 46.84 -10.68
N ASN A 572 -26.21 45.66 -10.57
CA ASN A 572 -27.43 45.35 -11.30
C ASN A 572 -28.67 45.40 -10.40
N LYS A 573 -29.35 46.55 -10.37
CA LYS A 573 -30.61 46.76 -9.61
C LYS A 573 -31.84 46.08 -10.24
N ASP A 574 -31.64 45.06 -11.07
CA ASP A 574 -32.70 44.38 -11.80
C ASP A 574 -33.58 43.54 -10.88
N GLU A 575 -34.89 43.79 -10.90
CA GLU A 575 -35.86 42.92 -10.21
C GLU A 575 -35.73 41.46 -10.67
N GLN A 576 -35.31 41.24 -11.93
CA GLN A 576 -35.05 39.91 -12.49
C GLN A 576 -33.87 39.21 -11.79
N MET A 577 -32.79 39.92 -11.41
CA MET A 577 -31.70 39.35 -10.61
C MET A 577 -32.17 38.99 -9.20
N HIS A 578 -32.91 39.86 -8.51
CA HIS A 578 -33.49 39.51 -7.21
C HIS A 578 -34.51 38.36 -7.30
N LYS A 579 -35.21 38.20 -8.42
CA LYS A 579 -36.16 37.10 -8.67
C LYS A 579 -35.46 35.78 -8.99
N PHE A 580 -34.34 35.82 -9.70
CA PHE A 580 -33.42 34.71 -9.94
C PHE A 580 -32.79 34.23 -8.63
N VAL A 581 -32.18 35.14 -7.85
CA VAL A 581 -31.56 34.86 -6.54
C VAL A 581 -32.58 34.28 -5.55
N ARG A 582 -33.78 34.86 -5.44
CA ARG A 582 -34.84 34.32 -4.55
C ARG A 582 -35.32 32.92 -4.95
N ARG A 583 -35.36 32.58 -6.25
CA ARG A 583 -35.71 31.22 -6.71
C ARG A 583 -34.60 30.20 -6.43
N LEU A 584 -33.33 30.58 -6.58
CA LEU A 584 -32.18 29.73 -6.20
C LEU A 584 -32.10 29.53 -4.68
N LEU A 585 -32.26 30.61 -3.89
CA LEU A 585 -32.29 30.57 -2.43
C LEU A 585 -33.37 29.60 -1.92
N TYR A 586 -34.59 29.67 -2.49
CA TYR A 586 -35.66 28.76 -2.12
C TYR A 586 -35.35 27.29 -2.46
N PHE A 587 -34.66 27.01 -3.58
CA PHE A 587 -34.23 25.65 -3.93
C PHE A 587 -33.15 25.09 -2.99
N TYR A 588 -32.16 25.91 -2.63
CA TYR A 588 -31.06 25.51 -1.74
C TYR A 588 -31.40 25.54 -0.24
N LYS A 589 -32.57 26.04 0.16
CA LYS A 589 -32.99 26.05 1.56
C LYS A 589 -33.37 24.64 2.06
N PRO A 590 -32.76 24.12 3.16
CA PRO A 590 -33.15 22.85 3.78
C PRO A 590 -34.66 22.71 4.05
N SER A 591 -35.32 23.79 4.48
CA SER A 591 -36.76 23.84 4.78
C SER A 591 -37.66 23.53 3.57
N SER A 592 -37.21 23.86 2.35
CA SER A 592 -37.96 23.59 1.11
C SER A 592 -38.05 22.09 0.79
N LYS A 593 -37.10 21.30 1.31
CA LYS A 593 -36.84 19.88 0.96
C LYS A 593 -36.51 19.62 -0.52
N LEU A 594 -36.28 20.65 -1.34
CA LEU A 594 -36.00 20.48 -2.77
C LEU A 594 -34.59 19.91 -3.00
N PHE A 595 -33.54 20.62 -2.59
CA PHE A 595 -32.16 20.13 -2.70
C PHE A 595 -31.85 18.98 -1.71
N SER A 596 -32.39 19.04 -0.49
CA SER A 596 -32.05 18.09 0.60
C SER A 596 -32.68 16.71 0.50
N ALA A 597 -33.68 16.50 -0.38
CA ALA A 597 -34.31 15.20 -0.60
C ALA A 597 -33.71 14.42 -1.80
N LEU A 598 -32.84 15.04 -2.60
CA LEU A 598 -32.21 14.37 -3.74
C LEU A 598 -31.18 13.32 -3.28
N GLU A 599 -31.20 12.14 -3.89
CA GLU A 599 -30.26 11.05 -3.61
C GLU A 599 -28.86 11.30 -4.20
N LEU A 600 -27.82 10.79 -3.53
CA LEU A 600 -26.42 11.09 -3.88
C LEU A 600 -25.99 10.61 -5.27
N ASP A 601 -26.55 9.51 -5.76
CA ASP A 601 -26.23 8.93 -7.07
C ASP A 601 -26.95 9.65 -8.24
N HIS A 602 -27.74 10.70 -7.96
CA HIS A 602 -28.44 11.48 -8.98
C HIS A 602 -27.46 12.15 -9.96
N SER A 603 -27.67 11.98 -11.27
CA SER A 603 -26.71 12.37 -12.33
C SER A 603 -26.24 13.83 -12.29
N LYS A 604 -27.11 14.78 -11.92
CA LYS A 604 -26.74 16.21 -11.78
C LYS A 604 -26.15 16.58 -10.41
N ALA A 605 -26.02 15.66 -9.45
CA ALA A 605 -25.71 15.97 -8.04
C ALA A 605 -24.42 16.79 -7.87
N ARG A 606 -23.31 16.37 -8.50
CA ARG A 606 -22.04 17.12 -8.46
C ARG A 606 -22.20 18.54 -9.01
N GLN A 607 -22.98 18.72 -10.07
CA GLN A 607 -23.25 20.03 -10.67
C GLN A 607 -24.08 20.92 -9.73
N LEU A 608 -25.18 20.40 -9.16
CA LEU A 608 -26.05 21.13 -8.22
C LEU A 608 -25.28 21.63 -6.99
N THR A 609 -24.42 20.79 -6.40
CA THR A 609 -23.58 21.19 -5.26
C THR A 609 -22.51 22.21 -5.64
N VAL A 610 -21.87 22.05 -6.81
CA VAL A 610 -20.86 23.00 -7.31
C VAL A 610 -21.46 24.37 -7.65
N VAL A 611 -22.69 24.41 -8.16
CA VAL A 611 -23.46 25.67 -8.34
C VAL A 611 -23.86 26.26 -6.99
N GLY A 612 -24.24 25.45 -6.00
CA GLY A 612 -24.57 25.93 -4.65
C GLY A 612 -23.38 26.60 -3.95
N CYS A 613 -22.17 26.02 -4.08
CA CYS A 613 -20.94 26.64 -3.60
C CYS A 613 -20.70 28.02 -4.26
N GLN A 614 -20.86 28.11 -5.59
CA GLN A 614 -20.69 29.37 -6.34
C GLN A 614 -21.76 30.41 -5.99
N PHE A 615 -22.99 29.98 -5.73
CA PHE A 615 -24.08 30.85 -5.29
C PHE A 615 -23.79 31.47 -3.92
N VAL A 616 -23.21 30.70 -3.01
CA VAL A 616 -22.75 31.17 -1.69
C VAL A 616 -21.55 32.13 -1.81
N GLU A 617 -20.60 31.85 -2.70
CA GLU A 617 -19.51 32.78 -3.03
C GLU A 617 -20.05 34.10 -3.62
N PHE A 618 -20.97 34.05 -4.59
CA PHE A 618 -21.64 35.20 -5.21
C PHE A 618 -22.44 36.08 -4.22
N LEU A 619 -23.15 35.46 -3.26
CA LEU A 619 -23.87 36.18 -2.22
C LEU A 619 -22.93 36.90 -1.24
N MET A 620 -21.74 36.36 -1.00
CA MET A 620 -20.72 36.95 -0.14
C MET A 620 -19.89 38.05 -0.80
N ASP A 621 -19.72 37.98 -2.13
CA ASP A 621 -19.08 39.03 -2.95
C ASP A 621 -20.05 40.19 -3.28
N SER A 622 -21.28 40.13 -2.77
CA SER A 622 -22.31 41.17 -2.85
C SER A 622 -22.43 41.99 -1.56
N ASP A 623 -23.04 43.17 -1.66
CA ASP A 623 -23.24 44.13 -0.57
C ASP A 623 -24.30 43.67 0.46
N GLU A 624 -24.75 44.58 1.35
CA GLU A 624 -25.66 44.30 2.48
C GLU A 624 -26.92 43.49 2.11
N GLU A 625 -27.48 43.69 0.92
CA GLU A 625 -28.63 42.93 0.42
C GLU A 625 -28.31 41.44 0.18
N GLY A 626 -27.08 41.13 -0.27
CA GLY A 626 -26.59 39.76 -0.39
C GLY A 626 -26.40 39.11 0.98
N GLN A 627 -25.94 39.88 1.98
CA GLN A 627 -25.78 39.42 3.35
C GLN A 627 -27.11 39.02 3.99
N ALA A 628 -28.22 39.71 3.68
CA ALA A 628 -29.54 39.35 4.18
C ALA A 628 -30.02 37.98 3.65
N TYR A 629 -29.85 37.70 2.36
CA TYR A 629 -30.15 36.38 1.78
C TYR A 629 -29.21 35.28 2.32
N MET A 630 -27.95 35.62 2.58
CA MET A 630 -26.97 34.71 3.14
C MET A 630 -27.28 34.35 4.60
N GLU A 631 -27.65 35.33 5.43
CA GLU A 631 -28.08 35.14 6.82
C GLU A 631 -29.32 34.24 6.92
N ASP A 632 -30.30 34.45 6.05
CA ASP A 632 -31.51 33.63 5.93
C ASP A 632 -31.19 32.17 5.55
N LEU A 633 -30.26 31.94 4.62
CA LEU A 633 -29.80 30.60 4.26
C LEU A 633 -29.03 29.92 5.40
N VAL A 634 -28.09 30.60 6.05
CA VAL A 634 -27.30 30.02 7.16
C VAL A 634 -28.19 29.71 8.36
N LYS A 635 -29.18 30.56 8.68
CA LYS A 635 -30.15 30.30 9.75
C LYS A 635 -30.99 29.04 9.47
N ASP A 636 -31.42 28.82 8.22
CA ASP A 636 -32.15 27.59 7.85
C ASP A 636 -31.26 26.34 7.94
N ILE A 637 -29.98 26.44 7.54
CA ILE A 637 -28.98 25.37 7.70
C ILE A 637 -28.72 25.05 9.18
N VAL A 638 -28.60 26.05 10.06
CA VAL A 638 -28.41 25.83 11.52
C VAL A 638 -29.66 25.22 12.15
N GLN A 639 -30.86 25.64 11.76
CA GLN A 639 -32.12 25.04 12.24
C GLN A 639 -32.25 23.57 11.80
N TRP A 640 -31.94 23.27 10.54
CA TRP A 640 -31.89 21.90 10.03
C TRP A 640 -30.85 21.05 10.78
N LEU A 641 -29.62 21.53 10.92
CA LEU A 641 -28.53 20.84 11.62
C LEU A 641 -28.87 20.56 13.09
N THR A 642 -29.50 21.52 13.76
CA THR A 642 -30.05 21.38 15.12
C THR A 642 -31.19 20.36 15.18
N SER A 643 -32.00 20.23 14.13
CA SER A 643 -33.09 19.25 14.10
C SER A 643 -32.61 17.81 13.87
N SER A 644 -31.62 17.60 13.00
CA SER A 644 -31.10 16.27 12.64
C SER A 644 -29.98 15.77 13.57
N SER A 645 -29.39 16.63 14.39
CA SER A 645 -28.41 16.26 15.43
C SER A 645 -29.02 15.62 16.68
N GLY A 646 -30.36 15.64 16.84
CA GLY A 646 -31.02 15.11 18.04
C GLY A 646 -31.05 16.07 19.23
N LEU A 647 -30.74 17.36 19.03
CA LEU A 647 -30.93 18.44 20.01
C LEU A 647 -32.41 18.65 20.41
N LYS A 648 -33.35 17.98 19.74
CA LYS A 648 -34.74 17.75 20.18
C LYS A 648 -35.03 16.25 20.22
N PRO A 649 -35.71 15.72 21.26
CA PRO A 649 -35.77 14.28 21.52
C PRO A 649 -36.55 13.46 20.49
N ASP A 650 -37.52 14.03 19.78
CA ASP A 650 -38.52 13.26 19.01
C ASP A 650 -38.00 12.63 17.70
N ARG A 651 -36.79 12.97 17.21
CA ARG A 651 -36.33 12.60 15.85
C ARG A 651 -34.85 12.23 15.72
N SER A 652 -34.25 11.64 16.75
CA SER A 652 -32.84 11.21 16.77
C SER A 652 -32.42 10.16 15.72
N LEU A 653 -33.36 9.57 14.97
CA LEU A 653 -33.14 8.49 13.99
C LEU A 653 -32.93 8.97 12.53
N GLN A 654 -32.76 10.28 12.27
CA GLN A 654 -32.61 10.82 10.90
C GLN A 654 -31.25 10.57 10.23
N SER A 655 -30.34 9.82 10.85
CA SER A 655 -29.00 9.50 10.32
C SER A 655 -29.02 8.94 8.89
N ASN A 656 -30.00 8.08 8.59
CA ASN A 656 -30.13 7.45 7.28
C ASN A 656 -30.45 8.45 6.15
N GLY A 657 -31.12 9.58 6.48
CA GLY A 657 -31.39 10.64 5.52
C GLY A 657 -30.12 11.41 5.15
N LEU A 658 -29.31 11.78 6.15
CA LEU A 658 -28.07 12.52 5.92
C LEU A 658 -27.05 11.73 5.07
N LEU A 659 -26.94 10.43 5.31
CA LEU A 659 -25.96 9.58 4.65
C LEU A 659 -26.30 9.26 3.18
N ASN A 660 -27.57 9.36 2.79
CA ASN A 660 -28.05 8.93 1.47
C ASN A 660 -28.50 10.09 0.56
N THR A 661 -28.69 11.31 1.09
CA THR A 661 -29.12 12.48 0.29
C THR A 661 -28.06 13.58 0.21
N LEU A 662 -28.23 14.49 -0.75
CA LEU A 662 -27.38 15.69 -0.93
C LEU A 662 -27.37 16.63 0.29
N SER A 663 -28.20 16.39 1.32
CA SER A 663 -28.19 17.17 2.56
C SER A 663 -26.83 17.19 3.28
N GLN A 664 -25.97 16.16 3.11
CA GLN A 664 -24.60 16.22 3.63
C GLN A 664 -23.74 17.35 3.01
N HIS A 665 -24.11 17.87 1.84
CA HIS A 665 -23.35 18.94 1.18
C HIS A 665 -23.61 20.34 1.74
N TYR A 666 -24.55 20.54 2.67
CA TYR A 666 -24.64 21.81 3.41
C TYR A 666 -23.35 22.12 4.19
N PHE A 667 -22.59 21.09 4.59
CA PHE A 667 -21.25 21.28 5.16
C PHE A 667 -20.27 21.94 4.17
N LEU A 668 -20.34 21.65 2.86
CA LEU A 668 -19.50 22.33 1.86
C LEU A 668 -19.81 23.82 1.77
N PHE A 669 -21.08 24.22 1.90
CA PHE A 669 -21.48 25.63 1.88
C PHE A 669 -20.95 26.38 3.11
N LEU A 670 -20.97 25.73 4.29
CA LEU A 670 -20.31 26.25 5.49
C LEU A 670 -18.78 26.32 5.33
N GLY A 671 -18.19 25.38 4.59
CA GLY A 671 -16.78 25.39 4.19
C GLY A 671 -16.41 26.60 3.34
N THR A 672 -17.11 26.83 2.23
CA THR A 672 -16.90 27.99 1.34
C THR A 672 -17.06 29.32 2.07
N LEU A 673 -17.99 29.41 3.03
CA LEU A 673 -18.13 30.58 3.92
C LEU A 673 -16.92 30.74 4.85
N SER A 674 -16.46 29.66 5.50
CA SER A 674 -15.33 29.72 6.44
C SER A 674 -14.01 30.14 5.76
N ALA A 675 -13.88 29.90 4.45
CA ALA A 675 -12.74 30.30 3.64
C ALA A 675 -12.64 31.82 3.38
N GLN A 676 -13.69 32.61 3.68
CA GLN A 676 -13.70 34.07 3.51
C GLN A 676 -13.74 34.82 4.86
N PRO A 677 -13.06 35.98 5.01
CA PRO A 677 -13.09 36.75 6.27
C PRO A 677 -14.49 37.26 6.65
N ASN A 678 -15.29 37.67 5.67
CA ASN A 678 -16.67 38.12 5.91
C ASN A 678 -17.60 36.93 6.17
N GLY A 679 -17.35 35.79 5.53
CA GLY A 679 -18.10 34.55 5.76
C GLY A 679 -17.91 34.03 7.19
N VAL A 680 -16.70 34.08 7.77
CA VAL A 680 -16.47 33.76 9.18
C VAL A 680 -17.33 34.62 10.11
N LYS A 681 -17.42 35.94 9.87
CA LYS A 681 -18.29 36.84 10.66
C LYS A 681 -19.78 36.48 10.53
N MET A 682 -20.22 36.07 9.34
CA MET A 682 -21.61 35.61 9.11
C MET A 682 -21.90 34.28 9.82
N LEU A 683 -20.96 33.32 9.78
CA LEU A 683 -21.04 32.05 10.51
C LEU A 683 -21.10 32.26 12.04
N GLU A 684 -20.40 33.27 12.55
CA GLU A 684 -20.44 33.68 13.95
C GLU A 684 -21.77 34.37 14.32
N LYS A 685 -22.25 35.33 13.51
CA LYS A 685 -23.56 35.99 13.67
C LYS A 685 -24.74 35.00 13.72
N CYS A 686 -24.64 33.90 12.97
CA CYS A 686 -25.65 32.84 12.93
C CYS A 686 -25.40 31.69 13.94
N SER A 687 -24.47 31.86 14.89
CA SER A 687 -24.11 30.87 15.92
C SER A 687 -23.68 29.48 15.40
N VAL A 688 -23.19 29.39 14.15
CA VAL A 688 -22.77 28.12 13.53
C VAL A 688 -21.68 27.44 14.35
N PHE A 689 -20.67 28.20 14.76
CA PHE A 689 -19.56 27.65 15.56
C PHE A 689 -20.02 27.12 16.93
N GLN A 690 -21.03 27.74 17.56
CA GLN A 690 -21.61 27.22 18.81
C GLN A 690 -22.37 25.90 18.58
N CYS A 691 -23.13 25.80 17.47
CA CYS A 691 -23.79 24.55 17.07
C CYS A 691 -22.76 23.42 16.88
N LEU A 692 -21.70 23.65 16.09
CA LEU A 692 -20.63 22.68 15.85
C LEU A 692 -19.87 22.30 17.14
N LEU A 693 -19.62 23.26 18.04
CA LEU A 693 -19.06 23.00 19.37
C LEU A 693 -19.98 22.15 20.24
N HIS A 694 -21.30 22.24 20.10
CA HIS A 694 -22.22 21.30 20.74
C HIS A 694 -22.09 19.90 20.11
N LEU A 695 -22.15 19.78 18.78
CA LEU A 695 -22.06 18.49 18.06
C LEU A 695 -20.82 17.67 18.47
N SER A 696 -19.66 18.32 18.61
CA SER A 696 -18.40 17.68 19.04
C SER A 696 -18.45 16.98 20.41
N SER A 697 -19.50 17.21 21.22
CA SER A 697 -19.70 16.58 22.53
C SER A 697 -20.59 15.33 22.46
N MET A 698 -21.18 15.03 21.30
CA MET A 698 -22.10 13.91 21.12
C MET A 698 -21.37 12.65 20.65
N LYS A 699 -21.66 11.50 21.28
CA LYS A 699 -20.94 10.24 21.03
C LYS A 699 -21.52 9.36 19.92
N ASN A 700 -22.68 9.71 19.37
CA ASN A 700 -23.47 8.80 18.51
C ASN A 700 -23.46 9.20 17.02
N GLN A 701 -22.66 10.20 16.62
CA GLN A 701 -22.76 10.86 15.31
C GLN A 701 -21.39 11.12 14.65
N ASP A 702 -20.51 10.11 14.65
CA ASP A 702 -19.16 10.19 14.06
C ASP A 702 -19.14 10.79 12.63
N ALA A 703 -20.15 10.48 11.80
CA ALA A 703 -20.26 10.98 10.42
C ALA A 703 -20.40 12.52 10.32
N LEU A 704 -21.16 13.17 11.21
CA LEU A 704 -21.29 14.63 11.20
C LEU A 704 -19.96 15.30 11.59
N LEU A 705 -19.18 14.68 12.47
CA LEU A 705 -17.86 15.16 12.82
C LEU A 705 -16.89 15.00 11.65
N LYS A 706 -16.87 13.85 10.95
CA LYS A 706 -16.08 13.68 9.72
C LYS A 706 -16.40 14.75 8.66
N LEU A 707 -17.69 15.04 8.43
CA LEU A 707 -18.14 16.09 7.51
C LEU A 707 -17.71 17.49 7.95
N THR A 708 -17.81 17.80 9.25
CA THR A 708 -17.39 19.10 9.82
C THR A 708 -15.89 19.31 9.65
N ILE A 709 -15.07 18.32 10.02
CA ILE A 709 -13.59 18.37 9.94
C ILE A 709 -13.13 18.54 8.48
N ALA A 710 -13.77 17.86 7.54
CA ALA A 710 -13.40 17.90 6.12
C ALA A 710 -13.88 19.15 5.36
N ALA A 711 -14.65 20.02 6.00
CA ALA A 711 -15.27 21.17 5.34
C ALA A 711 -14.69 22.54 5.76
N LEU A 712 -14.32 22.71 7.03
CA LEU A 712 -13.88 24.02 7.56
C LEU A 712 -12.47 24.41 7.07
N ASP A 713 -12.27 25.70 6.78
CA ASP A 713 -10.94 26.27 6.54
C ASP A 713 -10.20 26.50 7.88
N TYR A 714 -8.95 26.02 7.96
CA TYR A 714 -8.06 26.16 9.11
C TYR A 714 -6.91 27.16 8.87
N SER A 715 -6.84 27.76 7.67
CA SER A 715 -5.76 28.67 7.26
C SER A 715 -5.63 29.90 8.17
N ARG A 716 -6.72 30.34 8.80
CA ARG A 716 -6.77 31.50 9.70
C ARG A 716 -6.95 31.07 11.16
N GLU A 717 -6.57 31.95 12.08
CA GLU A 717 -6.86 31.82 13.51
C GLU A 717 -8.30 32.23 13.82
N GLY A 718 -8.92 31.51 14.77
CA GLY A 718 -10.33 31.66 15.11
C GLY A 718 -11.01 30.34 15.49
N LEU A 719 -12.33 30.39 15.65
CA LEU A 719 -13.15 29.32 16.23
C LEU A 719 -13.07 27.98 15.47
N ALA A 720 -12.73 27.97 14.18
CA ALA A 720 -12.50 26.75 13.41
C ALA A 720 -11.37 25.88 13.99
N ARG A 721 -10.23 26.48 14.36
CA ARG A 721 -9.12 25.75 15.01
C ARG A 721 -9.49 25.25 16.41
N VAL A 722 -10.33 26.00 17.14
CA VAL A 722 -10.86 25.58 18.45
C VAL A 722 -11.76 24.35 18.33
N ILE A 723 -12.62 24.28 17.32
CA ILE A 723 -13.43 23.09 17.00
C ILE A 723 -12.53 21.90 16.67
N LEU A 724 -11.52 22.09 15.82
CA LEU A 724 -10.58 21.02 15.48
C LEU A 724 -9.82 20.50 16.71
N SER A 725 -9.30 21.40 17.55
CA SER A 725 -8.62 21.04 18.81
C SER A 725 -9.54 20.28 19.77
N LYS A 726 -10.79 20.73 19.97
CA LYS A 726 -11.76 20.04 20.81
C LYS A 726 -12.10 18.65 20.27
N ILE A 727 -12.24 18.49 18.96
CA ILE A 727 -12.47 17.19 18.33
C ILE A 727 -11.25 16.28 18.48
N LEU A 728 -10.03 16.80 18.32
CA LEU A 728 -8.79 16.05 18.46
C LEU A 728 -8.58 15.50 19.87
N THR A 729 -9.00 16.22 20.92
CA THR A 729 -8.76 15.83 22.32
C THR A 729 -9.96 15.16 23.02
N ALA A 730 -11.20 15.56 22.72
CA ALA A 730 -12.37 15.20 23.54
C ALA A 730 -13.47 14.39 22.83
N ALA A 731 -13.30 14.04 21.55
CA ALA A 731 -14.28 13.25 20.80
C ALA A 731 -14.14 11.71 21.00
N THR A 732 -15.01 10.95 20.35
CA THR A 732 -14.91 9.48 20.22
C THR A 732 -13.57 9.06 19.60
N ASP A 733 -13.03 7.91 19.98
CA ASP A 733 -11.74 7.40 19.48
C ASP A 733 -11.68 7.33 17.94
N ASN A 734 -12.78 6.95 17.29
CA ASN A 734 -12.93 6.99 15.83
C ASN A 734 -12.75 8.40 15.25
N CYS A 735 -13.35 9.42 15.89
CA CYS A 735 -13.25 10.80 15.46
C CYS A 735 -11.91 11.44 15.80
N ARG A 736 -11.30 11.15 16.96
CA ARG A 736 -9.93 11.59 17.28
C ARG A 736 -8.92 10.98 16.29
N MET A 737 -9.08 9.70 15.96
CA MET A 737 -8.32 8.99 14.93
C MET A 737 -8.53 9.61 13.53
N TYR A 738 -9.77 9.89 13.12
CA TYR A 738 -10.04 10.53 11.82
C TYR A 738 -9.51 11.96 11.74
N ALA A 739 -9.70 12.78 12.78
CA ALA A 739 -9.19 14.14 12.86
C ALA A 739 -7.65 14.16 12.80
N THR A 740 -6.99 13.25 13.52
CA THR A 740 -5.53 13.08 13.46
C THR A 740 -5.09 12.73 12.04
N LYS A 741 -5.74 11.76 11.38
CA LYS A 741 -5.50 11.42 9.97
C LYS A 741 -5.75 12.58 9.00
N HIS A 742 -6.73 13.45 9.30
CA HIS A 742 -7.04 14.61 8.49
C HIS A 742 -5.92 15.67 8.51
N LEU A 743 -5.10 15.75 9.57
CA LEU A 743 -3.92 16.64 9.59
C LEU A 743 -2.93 16.31 8.45
N ARG A 744 -2.85 15.04 8.00
CA ARG A 744 -2.04 14.65 6.82
C ARG A 744 -2.60 15.23 5.51
N VAL A 745 -3.91 15.49 5.41
CA VAL A 745 -4.55 16.15 4.25
C VAL A 745 -4.07 17.59 4.16
N LEU A 746 -4.15 18.32 5.29
CA LEU A 746 -3.79 19.73 5.37
C LEU A 746 -2.28 19.94 5.12
N LEU A 747 -1.43 19.04 5.65
CA LEU A 747 0.00 18.97 5.38
C LEU A 747 0.30 18.74 3.88
N ARG A 748 -0.30 17.72 3.24
CA ARG A 748 -0.04 17.43 1.83
C ARG A 748 -0.59 18.50 0.88
N ALA A 749 -1.71 19.13 1.23
CA ALA A 749 -2.31 20.23 0.48
C ALA A 749 -1.52 21.55 0.56
N ASN A 750 -0.42 21.62 1.33
CA ASN A 750 0.36 22.84 1.58
C ASN A 750 -0.47 23.97 2.22
N VAL A 751 -1.35 23.66 3.18
CA VAL A 751 -2.09 24.70 3.93
C VAL A 751 -1.10 25.62 4.66
N GLU A 752 -1.33 26.93 4.58
CA GLU A 752 -0.39 27.92 5.08
C GLU A 752 -0.22 27.88 6.61
N PHE A 753 0.98 28.23 7.07
CA PHE A 753 1.38 28.29 8.48
C PHE A 753 1.18 26.99 9.29
N PHE A 754 1.03 25.83 8.63
CA PHE A 754 0.89 24.51 9.27
C PHE A 754 2.03 24.21 10.26
N SER A 755 3.23 24.74 10.01
CA SER A 755 4.39 24.68 10.92
C SER A 755 4.09 25.18 12.33
N ASN A 756 3.17 26.13 12.48
CA ASN A 756 2.91 26.82 13.73
C ASN A 756 1.85 26.06 14.56
N TRP A 757 0.69 25.79 13.96
CA TRP A 757 -0.48 25.22 14.65
C TRP A 757 -0.66 23.71 14.38
N GLY A 758 -0.31 23.24 13.19
CA GLY A 758 -0.46 21.82 12.82
C GLY A 758 0.54 20.93 13.55
N MET A 759 1.78 21.41 13.72
CA MET A 759 2.81 20.72 14.50
C MET A 759 2.49 20.69 16.00
N GLU A 760 1.93 21.75 16.56
CA GLU A 760 1.47 21.82 17.96
C GLU A 760 0.33 20.83 18.24
N LEU A 761 -0.67 20.77 17.36
CA LEU A 761 -1.75 19.78 17.44
C LEU A 761 -1.20 18.35 17.33
N LEU A 762 -0.24 18.09 16.44
CA LEU A 762 0.38 16.76 16.34
C LEU A 762 1.17 16.38 17.60
N VAL A 763 1.93 17.30 18.19
CA VAL A 763 2.62 17.08 19.48
C VAL A 763 1.62 16.85 20.61
N THR A 764 0.46 17.48 20.58
CA THR A 764 -0.64 17.21 21.52
C THR A 764 -1.15 15.77 21.36
N GLN A 765 -1.42 15.33 20.12
CA GLN A 765 -1.92 13.97 19.84
C GLN A 765 -0.93 12.83 20.15
N LEU A 766 0.38 13.13 20.29
CA LEU A 766 1.35 12.14 20.80
C LEU A 766 1.01 11.64 22.21
N HIS A 767 0.27 12.41 22.99
CA HIS A 767 -0.09 12.12 24.38
C HIS A 767 -1.52 11.58 24.55
N ASP A 768 -2.22 11.22 23.46
CA ASP A 768 -3.54 10.57 23.50
C ASP A 768 -3.44 9.19 24.20
N HIS A 769 -4.42 8.88 25.04
CA HIS A 769 -4.53 7.61 25.76
C HIS A 769 -4.59 6.39 24.81
N ASN A 770 -5.11 6.56 23.60
CA ASN A 770 -5.17 5.49 22.60
C ASN A 770 -3.87 5.45 21.78
N LYS A 771 -3.04 4.43 22.04
CA LYS A 771 -1.76 4.19 21.36
C LYS A 771 -1.85 4.15 19.84
N ALA A 772 -3.00 3.80 19.25
CA ALA A 772 -3.16 3.84 17.79
C ALA A 772 -3.18 5.29 17.25
N ILE A 773 -3.71 6.25 18.03
CA ILE A 773 -3.77 7.67 17.66
C ILE A 773 -2.39 8.30 17.78
N SER A 774 -1.69 8.10 18.89
CA SER A 774 -0.33 8.65 19.06
C SER A 774 0.67 8.08 18.06
N MET A 775 0.56 6.79 17.70
CA MET A 775 1.39 6.19 16.64
C MET A 775 1.05 6.70 15.22
N GLU A 776 -0.19 7.10 14.95
CA GLU A 776 -0.59 7.74 13.68
C GLU A 776 -0.13 9.21 13.64
N ALA A 777 -0.25 9.96 14.75
CA ALA A 777 0.30 11.31 14.87
C ALA A 777 1.83 11.32 14.68
N LEU A 778 2.53 10.33 15.25
CA LEU A 778 3.97 10.13 15.08
C LEU A 778 4.37 9.83 13.63
N ASP A 779 3.55 9.09 12.89
CA ASP A 779 3.74 8.80 11.46
C ASP A 779 3.54 10.06 10.60
N ILE A 780 2.56 10.90 10.94
CA ILE A 780 2.35 12.21 10.30
C ILE A 780 3.48 13.18 10.63
N LEU A 781 4.06 13.13 11.84
CA LEU A 781 5.24 13.93 12.21
C LEU A 781 6.49 13.51 11.44
N ASP A 782 6.73 12.22 11.20
CA ASP A 782 7.84 11.76 10.35
C ASP A 782 7.67 12.23 8.89
N GLU A 783 6.44 12.21 8.36
CA GLU A 783 6.12 12.80 7.05
C GLU A 783 6.28 14.34 7.05
N ALA A 784 5.90 15.04 8.12
CA ALA A 784 5.99 16.49 8.21
C ALA A 784 7.44 17.00 8.33
N CYS A 785 8.32 16.25 9.01
CA CYS A 785 9.72 16.63 9.26
C CYS A 785 10.65 16.51 8.04
N GLU A 786 10.15 16.05 6.89
CA GLU A 786 10.85 16.16 5.61
C GLU A 786 11.01 17.63 5.15
N ASP A 787 10.07 18.51 5.53
CA ASP A 787 10.19 19.95 5.31
C ASP A 787 10.93 20.60 6.51
N LYS A 788 12.13 21.15 6.26
CA LYS A 788 13.02 21.73 7.30
C LYS A 788 12.34 22.76 8.21
N ALA A 789 11.36 23.51 7.72
CA ALA A 789 10.60 24.48 8.50
C ALA A 789 9.76 23.82 9.62
N ASN A 790 9.12 22.68 9.33
CA ASN A 790 8.39 21.90 10.33
C ASN A 790 9.33 21.28 11.36
N LEU A 791 10.49 20.77 10.93
CA LEU A 791 11.50 20.22 11.83
C LEU A 791 12.08 21.30 12.77
N HIS A 792 12.30 22.52 12.29
CA HIS A 792 12.66 23.66 13.15
C HIS A 792 11.59 23.96 14.22
N ALA A 793 10.30 23.98 13.85
CA ALA A 793 9.21 24.18 14.80
C ALA A 793 9.12 23.05 15.84
N LEU A 794 9.32 21.79 15.42
CA LEU A 794 9.35 20.63 16.32
C LEU A 794 10.51 20.67 17.32
N ILE A 795 11.70 21.10 16.87
CA ILE A 795 12.88 21.30 17.73
C ILE A 795 12.65 22.44 18.75
N GLN A 796 11.90 23.49 18.39
CA GLN A 796 11.53 24.56 19.33
C GLN A 796 10.59 24.06 20.45
N MET A 797 9.63 23.19 20.13
CA MET A 797 8.68 22.63 21.11
C MET A 797 9.27 21.53 22.02
N LYS A 798 10.41 20.92 21.66
CA LYS A 798 11.16 19.94 22.48
C LYS A 798 10.31 18.76 23.06
N PRO A 799 9.49 18.05 22.24
CA PRO A 799 8.61 16.99 22.72
C PRO A 799 9.32 15.75 23.30
N ALA A 800 8.66 15.06 24.24
CA ALA A 800 9.19 13.93 24.98
C ALA A 800 9.11 12.58 24.22
N LEU A 801 9.72 12.47 23.04
CA LEU A 801 9.54 11.36 22.10
C LEU A 801 10.01 9.96 22.59
N SER A 802 10.89 9.90 23.59
CA SER A 802 11.58 8.66 24.04
C SER A 802 10.66 7.54 24.54
N HIS A 803 9.44 7.86 24.98
CA HIS A 803 8.50 6.88 25.53
C HIS A 803 7.67 6.14 24.45
N LEU A 804 7.72 6.61 23.19
CA LEU A 804 6.94 6.08 22.07
C LEU A 804 7.62 4.89 21.35
N GLY A 805 8.64 4.29 21.96
CA GLY A 805 9.41 3.18 21.40
C GLY A 805 10.27 3.58 20.19
N ASP A 806 10.63 2.60 19.36
CA ASP A 806 11.62 2.78 18.28
C ASP A 806 11.26 3.90 17.29
N LYS A 807 9.99 4.04 16.87
CA LYS A 807 9.56 5.15 16.00
C LYS A 807 9.79 6.52 16.65
N GLY A 808 9.60 6.64 17.96
CA GLY A 808 9.84 7.89 18.71
C GLY A 808 11.33 8.25 18.75
N VAL A 809 12.19 7.25 18.96
CA VAL A 809 13.65 7.42 18.90
C VAL A 809 14.11 7.82 17.49
N LEU A 810 13.60 7.14 16.44
CA LEU A 810 13.94 7.45 15.05
C LEU A 810 13.54 8.88 14.63
N LEU A 811 12.38 9.37 15.08
CA LEU A 811 11.99 10.77 14.87
C LEU A 811 12.90 11.73 15.64
N LEU A 812 13.25 11.43 16.90
CA LEU A 812 14.15 12.25 17.70
C LEU A 812 15.56 12.34 17.08
N LEU A 813 16.03 11.29 16.41
CA LEU A 813 17.31 11.30 15.69
C LEU A 813 17.37 12.30 14.54
N ARG A 814 16.23 12.69 13.95
CA ARG A 814 16.19 13.76 12.94
C ARG A 814 16.68 15.10 13.49
N PHE A 815 16.59 15.34 14.80
CA PHE A 815 17.00 16.61 15.41
C PHE A 815 18.51 16.85 15.23
N LEU A 816 19.33 15.79 15.09
CA LEU A 816 20.77 15.91 14.87
C LEU A 816 21.13 16.43 13.47
N SER A 817 20.20 16.39 12.50
CA SER A 817 20.41 16.92 11.14
C SER A 817 20.44 18.45 11.01
N ILE A 818 20.22 19.16 12.13
CA ILE A 818 20.21 20.62 12.21
C ILE A 818 21.06 21.05 13.42
N PRO A 819 22.01 21.99 13.28
CA PRO A 819 22.92 22.38 14.38
C PRO A 819 22.21 22.76 15.69
N LYS A 820 21.06 23.46 15.60
CA LYS A 820 20.22 23.85 16.76
C LYS A 820 19.56 22.68 17.50
N GLY A 821 19.35 21.55 16.83
CA GLY A 821 18.86 20.32 17.46
C GLY A 821 20.00 19.42 17.94
N PHE A 822 21.12 19.42 17.20
CA PHE A 822 22.36 18.75 17.60
C PHE A 822 22.92 19.31 18.92
N SER A 823 23.10 20.63 19.06
CA SER A 823 23.67 21.22 20.29
C SER A 823 22.82 20.86 21.51
N TYR A 824 21.50 21.07 21.42
CA TYR A 824 20.52 20.76 22.47
C TYR A 824 20.54 19.29 22.93
N LEU A 825 20.83 18.33 22.03
CA LEU A 825 20.98 16.93 22.40
C LEU A 825 22.39 16.59 22.90
N ASN A 826 23.42 17.30 22.43
CA ASN A 826 24.80 17.11 22.85
C ASN A 826 25.04 17.66 24.27
N GLU A 827 24.52 18.85 24.58
CA GLU A 827 24.46 19.47 25.91
C GLU A 827 23.86 18.54 26.97
N ARG A 828 22.99 17.61 26.55
CA ARG A 828 22.30 16.63 27.42
C ARG A 828 22.98 15.25 27.46
N GLY A 829 24.16 15.10 26.86
CA GLY A 829 24.86 13.81 26.76
C GLY A 829 24.10 12.73 25.99
N TYR A 830 23.10 13.10 25.18
CA TYR A 830 22.27 12.14 24.45
C TYR A 830 23.03 11.52 23.26
N VAL A 831 23.86 12.32 22.58
CA VAL A 831 24.56 11.93 21.34
C VAL A 831 25.57 10.80 21.61
N THR A 832 26.47 10.97 22.58
CA THR A 832 27.44 9.94 22.99
C THR A 832 26.77 8.64 23.43
N LYS A 833 25.71 8.76 24.24
CA LYS A 833 24.90 7.61 24.69
C LYS A 833 24.16 6.89 23.55
N GLN A 834 23.79 7.58 22.47
CA GLN A 834 23.29 6.90 21.27
C GLN A 834 24.41 6.28 20.45
N LEU A 835 25.57 6.93 20.29
CA LEU A 835 26.70 6.41 19.50
C LEU A 835 27.13 5.01 19.99
N GLU A 836 27.39 4.86 21.29
CA GLU A 836 27.70 3.55 21.89
C GLU A 836 26.59 2.51 21.66
N LYS A 837 25.32 2.91 21.82
CA LYS A 837 24.16 2.03 21.69
C LYS A 837 23.94 1.57 20.24
N TRP A 838 24.25 2.42 19.26
CA TRP A 838 24.21 2.08 17.84
C TRP A 838 25.35 1.14 17.46
N GLN A 839 26.57 1.42 17.90
CA GLN A 839 27.73 0.53 17.69
C GLN A 839 27.51 -0.87 18.31
N LYS A 840 26.99 -0.95 19.55
CA LYS A 840 26.82 -2.21 20.30
C LYS A 840 25.59 -3.05 19.91
N GLU A 841 24.48 -2.43 19.52
CA GLU A 841 23.21 -3.14 19.27
C GLU A 841 22.43 -2.59 18.06
N TYR A 842 22.20 -1.28 17.98
CA TYR A 842 21.17 -0.73 17.08
C TYR A 842 21.55 -0.77 15.59
N ASN A 843 22.84 -0.83 15.22
CA ASN A 843 23.25 -1.09 13.83
C ASN A 843 22.73 -2.44 13.33
N LEU A 844 22.76 -3.50 14.15
CA LEU A 844 22.22 -4.82 13.81
C LEU A 844 20.68 -4.81 13.74
N LYS A 845 20.04 -4.04 14.62
CA LYS A 845 18.57 -3.85 14.66
C LYS A 845 18.04 -3.00 13.50
N TYR A 846 18.84 -2.09 12.97
CA TYR A 846 18.48 -1.26 11.80
C TYR A 846 18.32 -2.11 10.54
N VAL A 847 19.16 -3.15 10.36
CA VAL A 847 18.99 -4.15 9.28
C VAL A 847 17.65 -4.88 9.42
N ASP A 848 17.32 -5.36 10.62
CA ASP A 848 16.03 -6.04 10.87
C ASP A 848 14.84 -5.12 10.55
N LEU A 849 14.93 -3.83 10.88
CA LEU A 849 13.88 -2.85 10.61
C LEU A 849 13.65 -2.60 9.12
N ILE A 850 14.73 -2.50 8.32
CA ILE A 850 14.62 -2.35 6.86
C ILE A 850 14.08 -3.64 6.24
N GLU A 851 14.61 -4.80 6.63
CA GLU A 851 14.16 -6.08 6.10
C GLU A 851 12.70 -6.36 6.51
N GLU A 852 12.24 -5.95 7.69
CA GLU A 852 10.82 -6.04 8.08
C GLU A 852 9.94 -5.18 7.15
N GLN A 853 10.31 -3.93 6.87
CA GLN A 853 9.55 -3.03 5.99
C GLN A 853 9.52 -3.51 4.54
N LEU A 854 10.65 -3.98 4.00
CA LEU A 854 10.71 -4.61 2.68
C LEU A 854 9.85 -5.87 2.62
N ASN A 855 9.86 -6.70 3.67
CA ASN A 855 9.04 -7.91 3.71
C ASN A 855 7.54 -7.59 3.78
N GLU A 856 7.09 -6.58 4.55
CA GLU A 856 5.67 -6.16 4.57
C GLU A 856 5.21 -5.53 3.24
N ALA A 857 6.11 -4.86 2.52
CA ALA A 857 5.81 -4.26 1.21
C ALA A 857 5.79 -5.28 0.05
N LEU A 858 6.80 -6.15 0.00
CA LEU A 858 7.03 -7.07 -1.10
C LEU A 858 6.33 -8.41 -0.92
N THR A 859 6.36 -9.03 0.26
CA THR A 859 5.86 -10.41 0.46
C THR A 859 4.40 -10.45 0.98
N THR A 860 3.89 -11.62 1.38
CA THR A 860 2.65 -11.72 2.20
C THR A 860 2.89 -11.73 3.71
N TYR A 861 4.12 -11.45 4.16
CA TYR A 861 4.46 -11.19 5.55
C TYR A 861 3.72 -9.96 6.10
N ARG A 862 3.37 -10.01 7.38
CA ARG A 862 3.01 -8.84 8.21
C ARG A 862 3.46 -9.11 9.64
N LYS A 863 3.85 -8.07 10.37
CA LYS A 863 4.18 -8.15 11.79
C LYS A 863 2.95 -8.65 12.60
N PRO A 864 3.10 -9.55 13.58
CA PRO A 864 2.05 -9.73 14.59
C PRO A 864 1.91 -8.45 15.42
N VAL A 865 0.67 -8.09 15.79
CA VAL A 865 0.38 -6.83 16.50
C VAL A 865 0.96 -6.84 17.93
N ASP A 866 0.93 -8.01 18.58
CA ASP A 866 1.61 -8.30 19.84
C ASP A 866 2.60 -9.44 19.60
N GLY A 867 3.79 -9.40 20.22
CA GLY A 867 4.88 -10.34 19.93
C GLY A 867 4.54 -11.83 20.14
N ASP A 868 3.62 -12.14 21.05
CA ASP A 868 3.18 -13.50 21.36
C ASP A 868 1.96 -13.97 20.54
N ASN A 869 1.28 -13.08 19.82
CA ASN A 869 0.03 -13.41 19.12
C ASN A 869 0.30 -13.93 17.70
N TYR A 870 -0.32 -15.06 17.35
CA TYR A 870 -0.28 -15.62 15.99
C TYR A 870 -0.69 -14.56 14.95
N VAL A 871 0.16 -14.35 13.94
CA VAL A 871 -0.08 -13.39 12.85
C VAL A 871 -1.48 -13.59 12.25
N ARG A 872 -2.41 -12.66 12.50
CA ARG A 872 -3.73 -12.62 11.86
C ARG A 872 -3.60 -12.04 10.46
N ARG A 873 -3.30 -12.92 9.49
CA ARG A 873 -2.96 -12.56 8.11
C ARG A 873 -4.21 -12.23 7.27
N SER A 874 -4.28 -11.04 6.68
CA SER A 874 -5.30 -10.64 5.68
C SER A 874 -4.88 -10.98 4.25
N ASN A 875 -5.84 -11.10 3.32
CA ASN A 875 -5.55 -11.32 1.89
C ASN A 875 -5.41 -10.00 1.09
N GLN A 876 -5.68 -8.85 1.71
CA GLN A 876 -5.55 -7.53 1.09
C GLN A 876 -4.06 -7.19 0.88
N ARG A 877 -3.63 -7.24 -0.39
CA ARG A 877 -2.33 -6.74 -0.85
C ARG A 877 -2.43 -5.21 -1.02
N LEU A 878 -1.43 -4.47 -0.56
CA LEU A 878 -1.35 -3.03 -0.85
C LEU A 878 -0.83 -2.80 -2.28
N GLN A 879 -1.43 -1.84 -2.97
CA GLN A 879 -1.10 -1.49 -4.35
C GLN A 879 0.09 -0.52 -4.35
N ARG A 880 1.31 -1.08 -4.45
CA ARG A 880 2.62 -0.38 -4.37
C ARG A 880 2.75 0.55 -3.14
N PRO A 881 3.01 0.00 -1.94
CA PRO A 881 3.42 0.82 -0.80
C PRO A 881 4.82 1.42 -1.03
N ASN A 882 5.02 2.64 -0.57
CA ASN A 882 6.31 3.34 -0.58
C ASN A 882 7.18 2.85 0.58
N VAL A 883 8.43 2.44 0.32
CA VAL A 883 9.35 1.90 1.33
C VAL A 883 10.43 2.94 1.62
N TYR A 884 10.05 3.96 2.38
CA TYR A 884 10.92 5.06 2.75
C TYR A 884 11.97 4.65 3.79
N LEU A 885 13.25 4.85 3.46
CA LEU A 885 14.38 4.47 4.30
C LEU A 885 14.25 5.00 5.75
N PRO A 886 14.39 4.16 6.80
CA PRO A 886 14.41 4.60 8.19
C PRO A 886 15.60 5.51 8.53
N VAL A 887 15.41 6.40 9.50
CA VAL A 887 16.43 7.36 9.94
C VAL A 887 17.60 6.62 10.63
N HIS A 888 18.82 6.77 10.12
CA HIS A 888 20.04 6.21 10.73
C HIS A 888 20.79 7.29 11.52
N LEU A 889 21.32 6.98 12.71
CA LEU A 889 22.09 7.93 13.53
C LEU A 889 23.23 8.60 12.74
N TYR A 890 24.15 7.81 12.20
CA TYR A 890 25.29 8.32 11.43
C TYR A 890 24.88 9.19 10.24
N GLY A 891 23.83 8.79 9.50
CA GLY A 891 23.30 9.56 8.37
C GLY A 891 22.61 10.88 8.75
N GLN A 892 22.33 11.13 10.04
CA GLN A 892 21.88 12.45 10.52
C GLN A 892 23.03 13.30 11.08
N LEU A 893 24.03 12.67 11.72
CA LEU A 893 25.24 13.36 12.20
C LEU A 893 26.02 14.03 11.07
N VAL A 894 26.18 13.33 9.94
CA VAL A 894 26.99 13.77 8.80
C VAL A 894 26.35 14.90 7.99
N HIS A 895 25.09 15.26 8.26
CA HIS A 895 24.45 16.42 7.63
C HIS A 895 24.98 17.76 8.16
N ASP A 896 25.72 17.79 9.27
CA ASP A 896 26.47 18.95 9.75
C ASP A 896 27.96 18.60 9.96
N LYS A 897 28.84 19.59 9.78
CA LYS A 897 30.29 19.40 9.90
C LYS A 897 30.68 18.96 11.32
N THR A 898 30.02 19.49 12.36
CA THR A 898 30.35 19.13 13.76
C THR A 898 30.00 17.68 14.08
N GLY A 899 28.88 17.16 13.56
CA GLY A 899 28.49 15.76 13.72
C GLY A 899 29.34 14.81 12.88
N CYS A 900 29.85 15.27 11.74
CA CYS A 900 30.83 14.54 10.92
C CYS A 900 32.17 14.37 11.65
N GLN A 901 32.73 15.46 12.19
CA GLN A 901 33.99 15.43 12.96
C GLN A 901 33.87 14.59 14.26
N LEU A 902 32.69 14.54 14.88
CA LEU A 902 32.44 13.65 16.02
C LEU A 902 32.51 12.16 15.64
N LEU A 903 32.12 11.80 14.41
CA LEU A 903 32.16 10.43 13.91
C LEU A 903 33.59 10.00 13.50
N GLU A 904 34.33 10.94 12.92
CA GLU A 904 35.77 10.85 12.59
C GLU A 904 36.60 10.56 13.85
N VAL A 905 36.45 11.37 14.90
CA VAL A 905 37.14 11.20 16.20
C VAL A 905 36.81 9.86 16.88
N GLN A 906 35.66 9.25 16.58
CA GLN A 906 35.30 7.91 17.09
C GLN A 906 35.79 6.75 16.21
N SER A 907 36.53 7.00 15.13
CA SER A 907 37.12 5.97 14.24
C SER A 907 36.11 4.96 13.66
N VAL A 908 34.83 5.35 13.55
CA VAL A 908 33.75 4.45 13.14
C VAL A 908 33.85 4.06 11.66
N VAL A 909 34.39 4.92 10.79
CA VAL A 909 34.52 4.63 9.35
C VAL A 909 35.59 3.54 9.09
N PRO A 910 36.80 3.59 9.68
CA PRO A 910 37.76 2.49 9.66
C PRO A 910 37.20 1.14 10.12
N ASP A 911 36.56 1.07 11.30
CA ASP A 911 35.98 -0.18 11.85
C ASP A 911 35.00 -0.86 10.87
N LEU A 912 34.12 -0.05 10.27
CA LEU A 912 33.14 -0.53 9.30
C LEU A 912 33.78 -0.91 7.96
N SER A 913 34.81 -0.19 7.52
CA SER A 913 35.53 -0.45 6.28
C SER A 913 36.36 -1.74 6.36
N TYR A 914 37.01 -1.99 7.50
CA TYR A 914 37.63 -3.28 7.80
C TYR A 914 36.61 -4.44 7.72
N THR A 915 35.42 -4.25 8.31
CA THR A 915 34.33 -5.24 8.26
C THR A 915 33.85 -5.56 6.83
N VAL A 916 33.91 -4.58 5.92
CA VAL A 916 33.60 -4.80 4.49
C VAL A 916 34.75 -5.49 3.74
N ARG A 917 36.01 -5.17 4.07
CA ARG A 917 37.22 -5.76 3.46
C ARG A 917 37.48 -7.20 3.88
N SER A 918 37.15 -7.60 5.11
CA SER A 918 37.25 -8.98 5.60
C SER A 918 35.88 -9.59 5.96
N PRO A 919 35.03 -9.91 4.96
CA PRO A 919 33.66 -10.35 5.20
C PRO A 919 33.57 -11.80 5.69
N MET A 920 33.01 -12.02 6.88
CA MET A 920 32.75 -13.38 7.41
C MET A 920 31.46 -13.99 6.83
N LEU A 921 31.56 -14.63 5.66
CA LEU A 921 30.40 -15.15 4.93
C LEU A 921 29.85 -16.49 5.45
N ASP A 922 30.66 -17.36 6.06
CA ASP A 922 30.25 -18.72 6.48
C ASP A 922 29.08 -18.79 7.48
N LYS A 923 28.85 -17.70 8.21
CA LYS A 923 27.89 -17.64 9.32
C LYS A 923 26.88 -16.52 9.08
N TRP A 924 25.60 -16.85 9.26
CA TRP A 924 24.50 -15.88 9.19
C TRP A 924 24.66 -14.67 10.12
N GLU A 925 25.39 -14.81 11.23
CA GLU A 925 25.71 -13.71 12.14
C GLU A 925 26.75 -12.76 11.54
N GLY A 926 27.77 -13.27 10.85
CA GLY A 926 28.75 -12.48 10.09
C GLY A 926 28.14 -11.80 8.86
N ILE A 927 27.27 -12.51 8.11
CA ILE A 927 26.44 -11.93 7.05
C ILE A 927 25.61 -10.75 7.58
N LYS A 928 25.04 -10.85 8.79
CA LYS A 928 24.26 -9.77 9.40
C LYS A 928 25.12 -8.60 9.87
N GLN A 929 26.31 -8.85 10.41
CA GLN A 929 27.29 -7.81 10.74
C GLN A 929 27.72 -7.04 9.48
N LEU A 930 28.05 -7.75 8.39
CA LEU A 930 28.39 -7.15 7.10
C LEU A 930 27.25 -6.29 6.53
N LYS A 931 26.00 -6.79 6.55
CA LYS A 931 24.83 -5.99 6.17
C LYS A 931 24.68 -4.72 7.02
N ALA A 932 24.94 -4.80 8.33
CA ALA A 932 24.88 -3.63 9.19
C ALA A 932 25.97 -2.60 8.86
N ALA A 933 27.19 -3.06 8.56
CA ALA A 933 28.29 -2.18 8.12
C ALA A 933 27.98 -1.51 6.77
N LEU A 934 27.49 -2.26 5.79
CA LEU A 934 27.08 -1.72 4.48
C LEU A 934 25.98 -0.66 4.61
N TRP A 935 24.93 -0.92 5.39
CA TRP A 935 23.86 0.06 5.64
C TRP A 935 24.34 1.30 6.41
N ALA A 936 25.28 1.13 7.35
CA ALA A 936 25.88 2.24 8.09
C ALA A 936 26.74 3.14 7.16
N LEU A 937 27.65 2.55 6.38
CA LEU A 937 28.50 3.26 5.41
C LEU A 937 27.66 3.97 4.34
N GLY A 938 26.63 3.32 3.79
CA GLY A 938 25.71 3.96 2.85
C GLY A 938 25.00 5.19 3.44
N ASN A 939 24.58 5.11 4.71
CA ASN A 939 23.96 6.27 5.38
C ASN A 939 24.95 7.42 5.61
N ILE A 940 26.22 7.13 5.91
CA ILE A 940 27.30 8.12 6.01
C ILE A 940 27.55 8.80 4.65
N GLY A 941 27.69 8.02 3.58
CA GLY A 941 27.85 8.50 2.20
C GLY A 941 26.63 9.23 1.60
N SER A 942 25.53 9.41 2.36
CA SER A 942 24.30 10.05 1.88
C SER A 942 24.36 11.60 1.81
N SER A 943 25.51 12.20 2.12
CA SER A 943 25.81 13.63 1.97
C SER A 943 27.32 13.90 1.83
N ASN A 944 27.71 14.99 1.16
CA ASN A 944 29.09 15.30 0.74
C ASN A 944 30.14 15.16 1.85
N TRP A 945 29.87 15.63 3.07
CA TRP A 945 30.83 15.53 4.20
C TRP A 945 31.24 14.08 4.50
N GLY A 946 30.30 13.13 4.41
CA GLY A 946 30.59 11.71 4.61
C GLY A 946 31.18 11.03 3.39
N LEU A 947 30.92 11.53 2.18
CA LEU A 947 31.62 11.05 0.99
C LEU A 947 33.10 11.33 1.07
N ASN A 948 33.52 12.48 1.60
CA ASN A 948 34.94 12.76 1.83
C ASN A 948 35.58 11.70 2.75
N LEU A 949 34.99 11.41 3.92
CA LEU A 949 35.45 10.34 4.83
C LEU A 949 35.46 8.94 4.16
N LEU A 950 34.49 8.63 3.29
CA LEU A 950 34.45 7.37 2.53
C LEU A 950 35.49 7.32 1.39
N GLN A 951 35.93 8.47 0.88
CA GLN A 951 36.97 8.59 -0.14
C GLN A 951 38.38 8.54 0.48
N GLU A 952 38.57 9.09 1.68
CA GLU A 952 39.80 8.99 2.47
C GLU A 952 40.14 7.51 2.80
N GLU A 953 39.15 6.74 3.25
CA GLU A 953 39.29 5.28 3.44
C GLU A 953 39.19 4.48 2.13
N ASN A 954 38.80 5.11 1.01
CA ASN A 954 38.58 4.50 -0.31
C ASN A 954 37.75 3.18 -0.28
N VAL A 955 36.61 3.19 0.44
CA VAL A 955 35.77 1.98 0.64
C VAL A 955 34.70 1.77 -0.45
N ILE A 956 34.47 2.77 -1.31
CA ILE A 956 33.44 2.71 -2.36
C ILE A 956 33.74 1.61 -3.42
N PRO A 957 34.98 1.43 -3.92
CA PRO A 957 35.31 0.33 -4.82
C PRO A 957 35.10 -1.06 -4.19
N ASP A 958 35.39 -1.21 -2.90
CA ASP A 958 35.18 -2.48 -2.16
C ASP A 958 33.68 -2.88 -2.15
N ILE A 959 32.79 -1.90 -1.95
CA ILE A 959 31.33 -2.12 -2.01
C ILE A 959 30.87 -2.49 -3.42
N ILE A 960 31.46 -1.91 -4.46
CA ILE A 960 31.15 -2.22 -5.87
C ILE A 960 31.61 -3.65 -6.23
N ALA A 961 32.84 -4.02 -5.85
CA ALA A 961 33.35 -5.38 -6.02
C ALA A 961 32.47 -6.41 -5.29
N LEU A 962 32.02 -6.09 -4.07
CA LEU A 962 31.08 -6.92 -3.32
C LEU A 962 29.70 -7.01 -4.00
N ALA A 963 29.20 -5.94 -4.62
CA ALA A 963 27.95 -5.95 -5.39
C ALA A 963 28.02 -6.89 -6.61
N GLN A 964 29.16 -6.92 -7.32
CA GLN A 964 29.34 -7.69 -8.56
C GLN A 964 29.78 -9.13 -8.31
N HIS A 965 30.63 -9.39 -7.32
CA HIS A 965 31.30 -10.69 -7.15
C HIS A 965 30.87 -11.51 -5.93
N CYS A 966 30.31 -10.92 -4.87
CA CYS A 966 29.99 -11.64 -3.61
C CYS A 966 29.18 -12.92 -3.86
N GLU A 967 29.55 -14.03 -3.24
CA GLU A 967 28.89 -15.32 -3.50
C GLU A 967 27.47 -15.41 -2.93
N VAL A 968 27.15 -14.59 -1.93
CA VAL A 968 25.87 -14.56 -1.21
C VAL A 968 24.94 -13.52 -1.83
N LEU A 969 23.89 -13.99 -2.51
CA LEU A 969 23.05 -13.17 -3.40
C LEU A 969 22.30 -12.04 -2.67
N SER A 970 21.89 -12.27 -1.42
CA SER A 970 21.25 -11.24 -0.59
C SER A 970 22.19 -10.11 -0.13
N ILE A 971 23.50 -10.32 -0.13
CA ILE A 971 24.48 -9.25 0.12
C ILE A 971 24.62 -8.36 -1.12
N ARG A 972 24.68 -8.93 -2.33
CA ARG A 972 24.67 -8.14 -3.59
C ARG A 972 23.49 -7.17 -3.65
N GLY A 973 22.30 -7.64 -3.30
CA GLY A 973 21.09 -6.82 -3.21
C GLY A 973 21.14 -5.73 -2.12
N THR A 974 21.86 -5.98 -1.01
CA THR A 974 22.13 -4.95 0.01
C THR A 974 23.09 -3.90 -0.54
N CYS A 975 24.17 -4.30 -1.22
CA CYS A 975 25.11 -3.40 -1.86
C CYS A 975 24.42 -2.50 -2.91
N LEU A 976 23.51 -3.06 -3.71
CA LEU A 976 22.71 -2.29 -4.69
C LEU A 976 21.95 -1.13 -4.03
N TYR A 977 21.22 -1.39 -2.94
CA TYR A 977 20.51 -0.32 -2.20
C TYR A 977 21.46 0.68 -1.53
N VAL A 978 22.65 0.23 -1.10
CA VAL A 978 23.67 1.08 -0.49
C VAL A 978 24.33 2.00 -1.53
N LEU A 979 24.63 1.51 -2.73
CA LEU A 979 25.13 2.31 -3.85
C LEU A 979 24.06 3.33 -4.33
N GLY A 980 22.78 2.92 -4.40
CA GLY A 980 21.66 3.84 -4.65
C GLY A 980 21.40 4.88 -3.54
N LEU A 981 21.91 4.66 -2.33
CA LEU A 981 21.88 5.62 -1.21
C LEU A 981 23.06 6.60 -1.27
N ILE A 982 24.23 6.12 -1.71
CA ILE A 982 25.43 6.93 -2.02
C ILE A 982 25.15 7.88 -3.19
N SER A 983 24.38 7.43 -4.20
CA SER A 983 23.95 8.23 -5.37
C SER A 983 22.91 9.33 -5.07
N LYS A 984 22.82 9.81 -3.82
CA LYS A 984 21.91 10.89 -3.40
C LYS A 984 22.47 12.29 -3.65
N THR A 985 23.75 12.41 -3.95
CA THR A 985 24.45 13.69 -4.22
C THR A 985 25.11 13.68 -5.60
N LYS A 986 25.39 14.85 -6.19
CA LYS A 986 26.13 14.92 -7.47
C LYS A 986 27.50 14.23 -7.37
N GLN A 987 28.31 14.59 -6.37
CA GLN A 987 29.60 13.95 -6.07
C GLN A 987 29.51 12.42 -5.97
N GLY A 988 28.51 11.88 -5.26
CA GLY A 988 28.30 10.43 -5.15
C GLY A 988 27.98 9.77 -6.49
N CYS A 989 27.13 10.39 -7.31
CA CYS A 989 26.85 9.91 -8.67
C CYS A 989 28.05 10.02 -9.61
N ASP A 990 28.90 11.02 -9.44
CA ASP A 990 30.11 11.22 -10.26
C ASP A 990 31.16 10.17 -9.94
N VAL A 991 31.39 9.87 -8.65
CA VAL A 991 32.27 8.77 -8.20
C VAL A 991 31.75 7.41 -8.70
N LEU A 992 30.45 7.15 -8.65
CA LEU A 992 29.86 5.92 -9.20
C LEU A 992 30.04 5.81 -10.72
N LYS A 993 29.93 6.92 -11.45
CA LYS A 993 30.08 6.96 -12.91
C LYS A 993 31.51 6.60 -13.36
N LEU A 994 32.54 6.95 -12.58
CA LEU A 994 33.93 6.51 -12.81
C LEU A 994 34.08 4.98 -12.79
N HIS A 995 33.24 4.29 -12.03
CA HIS A 995 33.19 2.83 -11.96
C HIS A 995 32.11 2.21 -12.87
N SER A 996 31.64 2.96 -13.88
CA SER A 996 30.55 2.62 -14.81
C SER A 996 29.16 2.36 -14.20
N TRP A 997 28.91 2.77 -12.95
CA TRP A 997 27.57 2.73 -12.35
C TRP A 997 26.82 4.03 -12.62
N ASP A 998 25.63 3.93 -13.21
CA ASP A 998 24.80 5.09 -13.57
C ASP A 998 23.68 5.35 -12.55
N ALA A 999 23.22 6.60 -12.46
CA ALA A 999 22.33 7.06 -11.38
C ALA A 999 21.34 8.14 -11.83
N VAL A 1000 20.17 8.15 -11.19
CA VAL A 1000 19.11 9.15 -11.45
C VAL A 1000 19.54 10.52 -10.92
N ARG A 1001 19.78 11.47 -11.83
CA ARG A 1001 20.24 12.83 -11.50
C ARG A 1001 19.13 13.80 -11.03
N HIS A 1002 17.85 13.42 -11.15
CA HIS A 1002 16.71 14.30 -10.88
C HIS A 1002 15.97 14.01 -9.55
N SER A 1003 15.45 15.05 -8.90
CA SER A 1003 14.65 14.96 -7.67
C SER A 1003 13.14 14.84 -7.96
N ARG A 1004 12.39 14.17 -7.07
CA ARG A 1004 10.92 13.97 -7.11
C ARG A 1004 10.08 15.27 -7.05
N ARG A 1005 10.70 16.45 -7.16
CA ARG A 1005 10.03 17.77 -7.17
C ARG A 1005 9.28 18.06 -8.47
N GLN A 1006 9.75 17.52 -9.59
CA GLN A 1006 9.17 17.68 -10.92
C GLN A 1006 9.00 16.30 -11.54
N LEU A 1007 7.85 16.07 -12.21
CA LEU A 1007 7.59 14.82 -12.92
C LEU A 1007 8.29 14.75 -14.29
N TRP A 1008 8.63 15.91 -14.84
CA TRP A 1008 9.25 16.08 -16.15
C TRP A 1008 10.44 17.04 -16.01
N PRO A 1009 11.57 16.59 -15.43
CA PRO A 1009 12.79 17.39 -15.35
C PRO A 1009 13.39 17.60 -16.75
N VAL A 1010 14.09 18.70 -16.95
CA VAL A 1010 14.96 18.91 -18.12
C VAL A 1010 16.27 18.17 -17.88
N ALA A 1011 16.81 17.51 -18.91
CA ALA A 1011 18.14 16.90 -18.83
C ALA A 1011 19.21 18.01 -18.73
N PRO A 1012 20.23 17.89 -17.85
CA PRO A 1012 21.32 18.85 -17.78
C PRO A 1012 22.32 18.63 -18.92
N ASP A 1013 22.79 19.71 -19.55
CA ASP A 1013 23.61 19.69 -20.78
C ASP A 1013 24.91 18.88 -20.65
N GLU A 1014 25.43 18.74 -19.43
CA GLU A 1014 26.57 17.88 -19.06
C GLU A 1014 26.43 16.42 -19.54
N VAL A 1015 25.20 15.93 -19.74
CA VAL A 1015 24.91 14.54 -20.13
C VAL A 1015 24.92 14.35 -21.65
N ASP A 1016 24.52 15.36 -22.42
CA ASP A 1016 24.41 15.26 -23.89
C ASP A 1016 25.74 15.60 -24.60
N GLN A 1017 26.61 16.39 -23.95
CA GLN A 1017 27.96 16.72 -24.46
C GLN A 1017 28.90 15.50 -24.53
N GLN A 1018 28.69 14.46 -23.71
CA GLN A 1018 29.51 13.24 -23.77
C GLN A 1018 29.05 12.28 -24.88
N LEU A 1019 27.73 12.13 -25.06
CA LEU A 1019 27.13 11.25 -26.08
C LEU A 1019 27.46 11.68 -27.53
N SER A 1020 27.64 12.99 -27.74
CA SER A 1020 28.02 13.55 -29.04
C SER A 1020 29.49 13.27 -29.44
N SER A 1021 30.33 12.81 -28.51
CA SER A 1021 31.72 12.38 -28.79
C SER A 1021 31.76 10.99 -29.43
N GLU A 1022 31.06 10.00 -28.85
CA GLU A 1022 31.16 8.59 -29.28
C GLU A 1022 30.53 8.32 -30.66
N LEU A 1023 29.50 9.10 -31.03
CA LEU A 1023 28.82 8.98 -32.33
C LEU A 1023 29.64 9.48 -33.55
N SER A 1024 30.85 10.01 -33.33
CA SER A 1024 31.68 10.62 -34.38
C SER A 1024 32.51 9.63 -35.22
N SER A 1025 32.52 8.34 -34.87
CA SER A 1025 33.55 7.37 -35.32
C SER A 1025 33.11 6.32 -36.34
N VAL A 1026 32.12 6.61 -37.21
CA VAL A 1026 31.72 5.72 -38.33
C VAL A 1026 31.79 6.45 -39.68
N PRO A 1027 32.76 6.14 -40.57
CA PRO A 1027 32.87 6.78 -41.87
C PRO A 1027 31.77 6.30 -42.82
N SER A 1028 30.98 7.24 -43.37
CA SER A 1028 29.83 6.93 -44.24
C SER A 1028 30.25 6.59 -45.68
N THR A 1029 30.66 5.35 -45.93
CA THR A 1029 30.88 4.83 -47.29
C THR A 1029 29.59 4.24 -47.87
N LEU A 1030 28.93 4.97 -48.79
CA LEU A 1030 28.21 4.40 -49.95
C LEU A 1030 27.75 5.53 -50.88
N SER A 1031 28.43 5.67 -52.01
CA SER A 1031 28.15 6.59 -53.10
C SER A 1031 27.81 5.83 -54.40
N LEU A 1032 27.50 6.55 -55.49
CA LEU A 1032 27.10 6.07 -56.83
C LEU A 1032 25.59 5.75 -56.93
N ASN A 1033 24.78 6.49 -57.71
CA ASN A 1033 24.66 6.63 -59.19
C ASN A 1033 23.74 5.53 -59.79
N SER A 1034 22.96 5.74 -60.86
CA SER A 1034 22.90 6.79 -61.90
C SER A 1034 21.52 6.87 -62.59
N GLU A 1035 21.13 8.07 -63.07
CA GLU A 1035 20.39 8.38 -64.33
C GLU A 1035 18.99 7.73 -64.57
N SER A 1036 18.05 8.29 -65.36
CA SER A 1036 18.05 9.21 -66.52
C SER A 1036 16.64 9.88 -66.63
N THR A 1037 16.26 10.86 -67.48
CA THR A 1037 16.89 11.90 -68.32
C THR A 1037 15.80 12.93 -68.77
N SER A 1038 16.20 13.99 -69.51
CA SER A 1038 15.38 14.97 -70.28
C SER A 1038 14.70 16.11 -69.49
N SER A 1039 14.57 17.35 -70.01
CA SER A 1039 15.31 18.13 -71.04
C SER A 1039 14.91 19.62 -70.86
N ARG A 1040 15.63 20.70 -71.25
CA ARG A 1040 16.58 20.98 -72.34
C ARG A 1040 17.56 22.13 -71.95
N HIS A 1041 18.58 22.34 -72.79
CA HIS A 1041 19.26 23.60 -73.20
C HIS A 1041 18.87 24.96 -72.54
N ASN A 1042 19.77 25.93 -72.32
CA ASN A 1042 21.08 26.16 -72.98
C ASN A 1042 22.12 26.90 -72.07
N SER A 1043 23.29 27.14 -72.67
CA SER A 1043 24.49 27.92 -72.27
C SER A 1043 24.30 29.22 -71.43
N GLU A 1044 25.34 29.84 -70.83
CA GLU A 1044 26.81 29.73 -70.98
C GLU A 1044 27.58 30.31 -69.75
N SER A 1045 28.89 30.02 -69.62
CA SER A 1045 30.03 30.80 -69.02
C SER A 1045 29.85 31.90 -67.94
N GLU A 1046 30.81 32.21 -67.03
CA GLU A 1046 32.00 31.55 -66.46
C GLU A 1046 32.52 32.39 -65.25
N SER A 1047 33.57 31.91 -64.56
CA SER A 1047 34.51 32.68 -63.70
C SER A 1047 34.09 33.18 -62.28
N GLN A 1048 35.00 32.95 -61.33
CA GLN A 1048 35.25 33.77 -60.11
C GLN A 1048 36.54 34.62 -60.37
N PRO A 1049 37.22 35.28 -59.39
CA PRO A 1049 36.88 35.69 -58.01
C PRO A 1049 37.07 37.24 -57.86
N SER A 1050 37.15 37.92 -56.70
CA SER A 1050 38.23 37.84 -55.67
C SER A 1050 38.33 39.16 -54.85
N LEU A 1051 39.04 39.14 -53.71
CA LEU A 1051 39.78 40.24 -53.04
C LEU A 1051 39.01 41.49 -52.49
N PHE A 1052 39.40 42.19 -51.41
CA PHE A 1052 40.17 41.89 -50.16
C PHE A 1052 40.18 43.14 -49.21
N TYR A 1053 40.92 43.07 -48.08
CA TYR A 1053 41.27 44.13 -47.09
C TYR A 1053 40.12 44.59 -46.14
N LEU A 1054 40.25 44.54 -44.80
CA LEU A 1054 41.03 45.37 -43.84
C LEU A 1054 40.56 46.85 -43.81
N GLU A 1055 40.63 47.64 -42.73
CA GLU A 1055 41.25 47.59 -41.38
C GLU A 1055 40.33 48.43 -40.41
N ASP A 1056 40.50 48.70 -39.10
CA ASP A 1056 41.58 48.61 -38.09
C ASP A 1056 40.94 48.48 -36.66
N ASP A 1057 41.75 48.49 -35.59
CA ASP A 1057 41.42 48.31 -34.15
C ASP A 1057 40.93 49.58 -33.37
N SER A 1058 40.39 49.42 -32.15
CA SER A 1058 40.93 50.06 -30.91
C SER A 1058 40.07 49.96 -29.60
N VAL A 1059 40.52 49.09 -28.69
CA VAL A 1059 40.69 49.23 -27.21
C VAL A 1059 39.80 50.21 -26.39
N GLY A 1060 39.16 49.71 -25.32
CA GLY A 1060 38.78 50.56 -24.15
C GLY A 1060 37.85 49.98 -23.07
N GLY A 1061 38.29 49.95 -21.82
CA GLY A 1061 37.52 49.73 -20.57
C GLY A 1061 38.40 50.07 -19.34
N PRO A 1062 37.97 49.93 -18.06
CA PRO A 1062 36.70 49.39 -17.53
C PRO A 1062 36.03 50.32 -16.46
N GLU A 1063 35.51 49.77 -15.35
CA GLU A 1063 35.08 50.38 -14.05
C GLU A 1063 33.62 50.89 -13.82
N ASP A 1064 32.81 49.98 -13.26
CA ASP A 1064 32.09 50.05 -11.97
C ASP A 1064 31.04 51.12 -11.52
N THR A 1065 30.06 50.60 -10.76
CA THR A 1065 29.21 51.24 -9.73
C THR A 1065 28.09 52.26 -10.06
N SER A 1066 26.90 51.68 -10.32
CA SER A 1066 25.73 51.77 -9.40
C SER A 1066 24.58 52.80 -9.58
N LEU A 1067 23.41 52.41 -9.04
CA LEU A 1067 22.20 53.17 -8.64
C LEU A 1067 21.26 53.80 -9.71
N TYR A 1068 20.03 53.27 -9.73
CA TYR A 1068 18.71 53.91 -10.00
C TYR A 1068 18.62 55.21 -10.83
N LEU A 1069 17.92 55.16 -11.99
CA LEU A 1069 16.55 55.71 -12.09
C LEU A 1069 15.71 55.31 -13.33
N ARG A 1070 14.52 54.75 -13.07
CA ARG A 1070 13.21 55.00 -13.72
C ARG A 1070 13.18 55.52 -15.18
N SER A 1071 12.98 54.62 -16.15
CA SER A 1071 12.67 54.97 -17.54
C SER A 1071 11.23 55.47 -17.77
N LYS A 1072 11.07 56.63 -18.43
CA LYS A 1072 9.90 57.05 -19.23
C LYS A 1072 10.28 58.17 -20.20
N PRO A 1073 9.91 58.05 -21.49
CA PRO A 1073 9.60 59.20 -22.35
C PRO A 1073 8.09 59.26 -22.67
N LEU A 1074 7.59 60.43 -23.09
CA LEU A 1074 6.28 60.55 -23.73
C LEU A 1074 6.42 60.50 -25.27
N LYS A 1075 5.51 59.72 -25.87
CA LYS A 1075 4.60 60.06 -26.98
C LYS A 1075 4.94 61.18 -27.99
N ASP A 1076 4.47 60.90 -29.21
CA ASP A 1076 3.98 61.82 -30.25
C ASP A 1076 4.99 62.62 -31.09
N ARG A 1077 5.28 62.07 -32.29
CA ARG A 1077 5.30 62.83 -33.56
C ARG A 1077 4.81 61.97 -34.73
N SER A 1078 3.62 62.29 -35.21
CA SER A 1078 3.19 62.11 -36.60
C SER A 1078 2.91 63.52 -37.18
N PRO A 1079 2.87 63.72 -38.52
CA PRO A 1079 1.65 63.37 -39.26
C PRO A 1079 1.85 62.82 -40.69
N LEU A 1080 0.80 62.14 -41.19
CA LEU A 1080 0.17 62.16 -42.54
C LEU A 1080 1.06 62.53 -43.76
N THR A 1081 1.04 61.78 -44.88
CA THR A 1081 -0.01 61.77 -45.95
C THR A 1081 0.38 60.73 -47.05
N LEU A 1082 -0.45 60.17 -47.97
CA LEU A 1082 -1.90 60.16 -48.29
C LEU A 1082 -2.23 58.94 -49.23
N LEU A 1083 -3.50 58.49 -49.22
CA LEU A 1083 -4.39 57.77 -50.18
C LEU A 1083 -3.88 57.29 -51.59
N ALA A 1084 -4.53 56.39 -52.38
CA ALA A 1084 -5.89 55.77 -52.40
C ALA A 1084 -5.84 54.44 -53.25
N SER A 1085 -6.56 53.34 -53.01
CA SER A 1085 -8.02 53.00 -53.03
C SER A 1085 -8.62 52.51 -54.38
N SER A 1086 -9.14 51.27 -54.42
CA SER A 1086 -10.21 50.77 -55.34
C SER A 1086 -10.76 49.43 -54.78
N ARG A 1087 -12.02 48.96 -54.96
CA ARG A 1087 -13.28 49.48 -55.55
C ARG A 1087 -14.50 48.76 -54.88
N PHE A 1088 -15.73 49.27 -55.05
CA PHE A 1088 -17.03 48.66 -54.61
C PHE A 1088 -17.58 47.65 -55.65
N VAL A 1089 -18.64 46.82 -55.46
CA VAL A 1089 -20.12 47.04 -55.29
C VAL A 1089 -20.76 45.65 -54.95
N ARG A 1090 -21.64 45.40 -53.94
CA ARG A 1090 -23.12 45.62 -53.74
C ARG A 1090 -24.06 44.82 -54.70
N SER A 1091 -25.30 44.37 -54.38
CA SER A 1091 -26.22 44.54 -53.22
C SER A 1091 -27.45 43.57 -53.14
N ARG A 1092 -27.92 43.27 -51.91
CA ARG A 1092 -29.32 43.13 -51.34
C ARG A 1092 -30.52 42.59 -52.17
N PHE A 1093 -31.42 41.79 -51.54
CA PHE A 1093 -32.78 42.21 -51.05
C PHE A 1093 -33.55 41.10 -50.26
N LEU A 1094 -34.86 41.29 -49.94
CA LEU A 1094 -35.66 40.55 -48.92
C LEU A 1094 -37.10 40.17 -49.36
N ASN A 1095 -37.68 39.18 -48.66
CA ASN A 1095 -39.13 38.92 -48.37
C ASN A 1095 -40.11 38.26 -49.38
N SER A 1096 -40.62 37.07 -48.94
CA SER A 1096 -42.05 36.70 -48.77
C SER A 1096 -42.90 36.00 -49.87
N ILE A 1097 -43.98 35.30 -49.42
CA ILE A 1097 -45.13 34.68 -50.15
C ILE A 1097 -44.82 33.33 -50.88
N SER A 1098 -45.58 32.21 -50.76
CA SER A 1098 -46.74 31.81 -49.92
C SER A 1098 -46.86 30.27 -49.72
N LEU A 1099 -47.78 29.84 -48.83
CA LEU A 1099 -48.23 28.45 -48.55
C LEU A 1099 -49.01 27.78 -49.72
N PRO A 1100 -49.09 26.44 -49.77
CA PRO A 1100 -50.32 25.78 -49.25
C PRO A 1100 -50.12 24.43 -48.51
N THR A 1101 -51.23 23.90 -47.99
CA THR A 1101 -51.34 22.78 -47.02
C THR A 1101 -51.76 21.44 -47.65
N LYS A 1102 -51.39 20.29 -47.03
CA LYS A 1102 -52.31 19.23 -46.50
C LYS A 1102 -51.64 17.88 -46.17
N LYS A 1103 -52.26 17.12 -45.24
CA LYS A 1103 -52.20 15.64 -45.08
C LYS A 1103 -53.58 15.06 -45.45
N PRO A 1104 -53.69 13.78 -45.86
CA PRO A 1104 -54.01 12.65 -44.95
C PRO A 1104 -53.02 11.46 -45.15
N ARG A 1105 -52.94 10.33 -44.40
CA ARG A 1105 -53.93 9.29 -43.96
C ARG A 1105 -54.64 8.57 -45.14
N SER A 1106 -54.90 7.26 -45.17
CA SER A 1106 -54.36 6.09 -44.43
C SER A 1106 -54.96 4.77 -44.96
N THR A 1107 -54.23 3.64 -44.84
CA THR A 1107 -54.70 2.22 -44.65
C THR A 1107 -55.77 1.58 -45.57
N SER A 1108 -55.44 0.42 -46.16
CA SER A 1108 -56.38 -0.72 -46.37
C SER A 1108 -55.69 -2.06 -46.70
N ASP A 1109 -55.72 -3.01 -45.77
CA ASP A 1109 -55.77 -4.48 -46.01
C ASP A 1109 -57.21 -4.88 -46.50
N PRO A 1110 -57.61 -6.14 -46.84
CA PRO A 1110 -57.02 -7.45 -46.44
C PRO A 1110 -57.19 -8.73 -47.37
N LYS A 1111 -56.61 -9.88 -46.92
CA LYS A 1111 -57.09 -11.31 -47.05
C LYS A 1111 -57.14 -12.00 -48.45
N SER A 1112 -57.06 -13.34 -48.64
CA SER A 1112 -56.69 -14.51 -47.77
C SER A 1112 -56.66 -15.87 -48.55
N SER A 1113 -56.28 -16.99 -47.88
CA SER A 1113 -56.41 -18.45 -48.24
C SER A 1113 -55.25 -19.10 -49.04
N VAL A 1114 -54.92 -20.42 -49.02
CA VAL A 1114 -55.59 -21.69 -48.58
C VAL A 1114 -54.59 -22.77 -48.01
N SER A 1115 -55.06 -23.66 -47.10
CA SER A 1115 -54.65 -25.06 -46.71
C SER A 1115 -53.22 -25.52 -46.28
N MET A 1116 -53.20 -26.19 -45.08
CA MET A 1116 -52.51 -27.43 -44.60
C MET A 1116 -51.20 -27.94 -45.26
N GLY A 1117 -50.14 -28.38 -44.54
CA GLY A 1117 -49.87 -28.59 -43.09
C GLY A 1117 -48.49 -29.29 -42.91
N VAL A 1118 -48.13 -30.21 -41.98
CA VAL A 1118 -48.72 -30.91 -40.81
C VAL A 1118 -47.57 -31.57 -39.96
N ILE A 1119 -47.58 -31.54 -38.60
CA ILE A 1119 -46.74 -32.35 -37.63
C ILE A 1119 -45.19 -32.12 -37.65
N ARG A 1120 -44.39 -31.94 -36.57
CA ARG A 1120 -44.48 -31.78 -35.08
C ARG A 1120 -43.10 -31.30 -34.54
N ASP A 1121 -42.81 -30.93 -33.28
CA ASP A 1121 -43.51 -30.23 -32.17
C ASP A 1121 -42.44 -29.76 -31.13
N ASP A 1122 -42.38 -28.44 -30.88
CA ASP A 1122 -42.19 -27.67 -29.61
C ASP A 1122 -41.32 -28.08 -28.39
N PRO A 1123 -40.94 -27.13 -27.47
CA PRO A 1123 -41.08 -25.65 -27.55
C PRO A 1123 -39.81 -24.80 -27.20
N VAL A 1124 -39.93 -23.50 -27.48
CA VAL A 1124 -38.93 -22.39 -27.38
C VAL A 1124 -39.08 -21.61 -26.05
N ILE A 1125 -38.04 -21.50 -25.18
CA ILE A 1125 -36.96 -20.47 -25.09
C ILE A 1125 -37.31 -19.15 -24.32
N ARG A 1126 -36.35 -18.67 -23.48
CA ARG A 1126 -36.11 -17.31 -22.89
C ARG A 1126 -37.34 -16.45 -22.50
N ARG A 1127 -37.63 -16.11 -21.23
CA ARG A 1127 -36.82 -15.47 -20.15
C ARG A 1127 -36.12 -14.14 -20.51
N ASN A 1128 -36.81 -13.03 -20.33
CA ASN A 1128 -36.27 -11.84 -19.67
C ASN A 1128 -36.38 -12.01 -18.13
N ARG A 1129 -35.53 -11.35 -17.33
CA ARG A 1129 -35.74 -11.21 -15.87
C ARG A 1129 -35.13 -9.92 -15.33
N THR A 1130 -35.98 -9.06 -14.76
CA THR A 1130 -35.64 -8.10 -13.71
C THR A 1130 -35.76 -8.76 -12.32
N VAL A 1131 -35.41 -8.02 -11.27
CA VAL A 1131 -35.33 -8.51 -9.88
C VAL A 1131 -36.63 -8.24 -9.11
N THR A 1132 -37.09 -9.23 -8.33
CA THR A 1132 -38.09 -9.08 -7.26
C THR A 1132 -37.77 -10.00 -6.06
N GLU A 1133 -38.39 -9.70 -4.93
CA GLU A 1133 -38.12 -10.24 -3.59
C GLU A 1133 -38.75 -11.64 -3.33
N PRO A 1134 -38.30 -12.38 -2.30
CA PRO A 1134 -38.98 -13.57 -1.80
C PRO A 1134 -39.93 -13.25 -0.62
N SER A 1135 -41.23 -13.46 -0.80
CA SER A 1135 -42.22 -13.42 0.29
C SER A 1135 -42.83 -14.80 0.57
N SER A 1136 -42.85 -15.18 1.85
CA SER A 1136 -43.73 -16.16 2.52
C SER A 1136 -44.73 -16.97 1.66
N TYR A 1137 -44.67 -18.30 1.78
CA TYR A 1137 -45.76 -19.21 1.38
C TYR A 1137 -46.39 -19.90 2.61
N SER A 1138 -47.68 -20.16 2.56
CA SER A 1138 -48.48 -20.75 3.66
C SER A 1138 -48.70 -22.26 3.50
N PRO A 1139 -48.81 -23.04 4.60
CA PRO A 1139 -49.21 -24.44 4.59
C PRO A 1139 -50.73 -24.63 4.67
N SER A 1140 -51.23 -25.85 4.42
CA SER A 1140 -52.66 -26.20 4.50
C SER A 1140 -52.90 -27.65 4.94
N GLN A 1141 -53.64 -27.84 6.06
CA GLN A 1141 -54.20 -29.12 6.57
C GLN A 1141 -53.11 -30.18 6.94
N GLY A 1142 -53.30 -31.18 7.81
CA GLY A 1142 -54.40 -31.72 8.65
C GLY A 1142 -53.99 -33.18 8.96
N ASP A 1143 -54.24 -33.82 10.12
CA ASP A 1143 -55.20 -33.57 11.20
C ASP A 1143 -54.78 -34.29 12.53
N ASN A 1144 -55.69 -34.36 13.54
CA ASN A 1144 -55.69 -35.23 14.74
C ASN A 1144 -54.98 -34.77 16.05
N TYR A 1145 -55.66 -33.89 16.79
CA TYR A 1145 -56.21 -34.06 18.17
C TYR A 1145 -55.57 -35.11 19.14
N VAL A 1146 -55.46 -34.86 20.46
CA VAL A 1146 -56.59 -34.67 21.43
C VAL A 1146 -56.23 -33.76 22.63
N PHE A 1147 -57.25 -33.12 23.23
CA PHE A 1147 -57.22 -32.23 24.42
C PHE A 1147 -57.72 -32.93 25.71
N PRO A 1148 -57.45 -32.38 26.92
CA PRO A 1148 -58.55 -31.71 27.64
C PRO A 1148 -58.16 -30.43 28.41
N ARG A 1149 -59.19 -29.70 28.89
CA ARG A 1149 -59.09 -28.45 29.70
C ARG A 1149 -59.21 -28.75 31.21
N ARG A 1150 -58.63 -27.90 32.08
CA ARG A 1150 -59.38 -27.05 33.05
C ARG A 1150 -58.52 -26.18 34.00
N THR A 1151 -58.73 -24.86 33.88
CA THR A 1151 -59.00 -23.82 34.94
C THR A 1151 -58.25 -23.75 36.29
N GLU A 1152 -58.21 -22.50 36.81
CA GLU A 1152 -57.88 -22.04 38.20
C GLU A 1152 -56.39 -21.72 38.50
N GLN A 1153 -56.01 -20.65 39.23
CA GLN A 1153 -56.79 -19.57 39.90
C GLN A 1153 -55.94 -18.26 40.08
N LYS A 1154 -56.62 -17.09 40.18
CA LYS A 1154 -56.24 -15.82 40.89
C LYS A 1154 -55.06 -14.91 40.46
N THR A 1155 -55.41 -13.77 39.80
CA THR A 1155 -55.33 -12.34 40.28
C THR A 1155 -54.15 -11.82 41.15
N THR A 1156 -53.59 -10.59 41.05
CA THR A 1156 -53.73 -9.40 40.14
C THR A 1156 -52.73 -8.27 40.50
N PHE A 1157 -52.40 -7.37 39.54
CA PHE A 1157 -52.00 -5.93 39.70
C PHE A 1157 -50.68 -5.58 40.46
N PHE A 1158 -50.09 -4.36 40.40
CA PHE A 1158 -50.38 -3.09 39.68
C PHE A 1158 -49.06 -2.34 39.27
N VAL A 1159 -49.12 -1.50 38.23
CA VAL A 1159 -48.26 -0.34 37.81
C VAL A 1159 -46.85 -0.12 38.40
N LEU A 1160 -45.91 0.23 37.52
CA LEU A 1160 -44.69 0.99 37.85
C LEU A 1160 -44.62 2.33 37.09
N LYS A 1161 -44.49 3.46 37.80
CA LYS A 1161 -44.26 4.79 37.20
C LYS A 1161 -43.49 5.72 38.17
N HIS A 1162 -42.47 6.38 37.63
CA HIS A 1162 -41.85 7.64 38.12
C HIS A 1162 -41.18 7.75 39.52
N LYS A 1163 -39.84 7.87 39.44
CA LYS A 1163 -39.06 9.11 39.74
C LYS A 1163 -38.57 9.36 41.19
N PHE A 1164 -37.43 10.06 41.25
CA PHE A 1164 -36.73 10.66 42.40
C PHE A 1164 -36.11 9.74 43.47
N MET A 1165 -34.81 9.97 43.71
CA MET A 1165 -34.05 9.62 44.90
C MET A 1165 -32.91 10.64 45.02
N GLY A 1166 -32.62 11.16 46.22
CA GLY A 1166 -31.53 12.11 46.41
C GLY A 1166 -31.37 12.67 47.82
N LYS A 1167 -30.11 12.67 48.28
CA LYS A 1167 -29.52 13.31 49.48
C LYS A 1167 -29.80 12.70 50.88
N GLN A 1168 -28.73 12.78 51.70
CA GLN A 1168 -28.72 13.04 53.16
C GLN A 1168 -29.19 11.92 54.12
N ASN A 1169 -28.67 11.79 55.36
CA ASN A 1169 -27.37 12.21 55.92
C ASN A 1169 -27.02 11.43 57.22
N ARG A 1170 -25.76 11.53 57.68
CA ARG A 1170 -25.20 11.44 59.05
C ARG A 1170 -26.09 10.89 60.21
N CYS A 1171 -25.71 9.80 60.90
CA CYS A 1171 -24.76 9.71 62.05
C CYS A 1171 -25.29 10.19 63.42
N LEU A 1172 -25.08 9.37 64.46
CA LEU A 1172 -24.65 9.65 65.87
C LEU A 1172 -24.89 8.37 66.71
N ILE A 1173 -23.99 7.88 67.58
CA ILE A 1173 -23.76 8.18 69.02
C ILE A 1173 -22.68 7.16 69.47
N LEU A 1174 -21.65 7.38 70.31
CA LEU A 1174 -21.00 8.57 70.91
C LEU A 1174 -19.70 8.15 71.65
N LYS A 1175 -18.94 9.13 72.16
CA LYS A 1175 -17.84 9.06 73.18
C LYS A 1175 -16.47 8.45 72.81
N SER A 1176 -15.32 8.92 73.35
CA SER A 1176 -14.93 10.27 73.85
C SER A 1176 -13.45 10.32 74.33
N LEU A 1177 -12.69 11.37 73.95
CA LEU A 1177 -11.53 11.96 74.67
C LEU A 1177 -10.23 11.08 74.75
N GLN A 1178 -9.01 11.56 75.04
CA GLN A 1178 -8.51 12.85 75.62
C GLN A 1178 -6.99 13.11 75.32
N ASN A 1179 -6.50 14.35 75.49
CA ASN A 1179 -5.09 14.81 75.74
C ASN A 1179 -4.01 14.69 74.60
N LEU A 1180 -3.29 15.77 74.22
CA LEU A 1180 -2.08 16.44 74.82
C LEU A 1180 -0.80 15.56 74.76
N GLU A 1181 0.38 15.90 74.22
CA GLU A 1181 1.23 17.12 74.04
C GLU A 1181 2.48 17.17 74.96
N CYS A 1182 3.62 17.57 74.35
CA CYS A 1182 4.85 18.16 74.93
C CYS A 1182 5.92 17.31 75.67
N CYS A 1183 7.16 17.82 75.57
CA CYS A 1183 8.43 17.46 76.25
C CYS A 1183 9.07 16.09 75.90
N VAL A 1184 10.40 15.91 75.82
CA VAL A 1184 11.63 16.77 75.88
C VAL A 1184 12.71 15.98 75.10
N ILE A 1185 13.46 16.51 74.11
CA ILE A 1185 14.53 17.53 74.08
C ILE A 1185 15.90 17.05 74.63
N GLN A 1186 16.95 17.16 73.78
CA GLN A 1186 18.40 17.04 74.06
C GLN A 1186 18.90 15.63 74.48
N ASN A 1187 20.14 15.19 74.16
CA ASN A 1187 21.36 15.83 73.61
C ASN A 1187 22.15 14.80 72.75
N ALA A 1188 23.06 15.11 71.81
CA ALA A 1188 23.66 16.37 71.36
C ALA A 1188 24.08 16.25 69.84
N VAL A 1189 23.89 17.28 68.98
CA VAL A 1189 24.92 18.24 68.46
C VAL A 1189 25.87 17.65 67.37
N CYS A 1190 26.05 18.22 66.16
CA CYS A 1190 25.48 19.43 65.51
C CYS A 1190 25.61 19.44 63.96
N GLY A 1191 24.68 20.10 63.25
CA GLY A 1191 24.82 20.65 61.86
C GLY A 1191 24.68 19.65 60.68
N GLY A 1192 24.03 19.98 59.55
CA GLY A 1192 23.22 21.17 59.21
C GLY A 1192 22.68 21.16 57.75
N SER A 1193 21.67 21.99 57.44
CA SER A 1193 21.17 22.42 56.09
C SER A 1193 20.86 21.33 55.02
N SER A 1194 19.59 20.99 54.72
CA SER A 1194 18.69 21.61 53.69
C SER A 1194 19.17 21.45 52.23
N GLY A 1195 18.37 21.12 51.20
CA GLY A 1195 16.90 21.12 50.96
C GLY A 1195 16.65 21.67 49.53
N THR A 1196 15.53 21.51 48.81
CA THR A 1196 14.27 20.75 48.99
C THR A 1196 13.51 20.76 47.65
N GLN A 1197 12.68 19.73 47.41
CA GLN A 1197 11.85 19.49 46.19
C GLN A 1197 12.61 19.06 44.92
#